data_AF-A0A2I0TIT1-F1
#
_entry.id   AF-A0A2I0TIT1-F1
#
_cell.length_a   1.000
_cell.length_b   1.000
_cell.length_c   1.000
_cell.angle_alpha   90.00
_cell.angle_beta   90.00
_cell.angle_gamma   90.00
#
_symmetry.space_group_name_H-M   'P 1'
#
loop_
_entity.id
_entity.type
_entity.pdbx_description
1 polymer ?
#
loop_
_entity_poly.entity_id
_entity_poly.type
_entity_poly.pdbx_seq_one_letter_code
_entity_poly.pdbx_strand_id
1 'polypeptide(L)'
;MLLSPLTAAFARQNFLRCQNNKTNYNLVCETLQFLDIMCGSTTGGLGLLGLYINEYNVALITQTLETLTEYCQGPCHENQSCIVTHESNGIDIITALILNDISPLCKYRMDLVLQLKDNASKLLLALMESRHDSENAERILISLRPQELVDVIKKAYLQEEECENAEVSPREVGHNIYILALQLSRHNKSLQQLLKPVKRIQEEEEEGISSMLSLNNKQLTQMLKSTAPVQEEEEDPLAYYEKHTSQIEARPIVRLDRSMEQIIFPVPGICEFLTKETKYRLFTTTEQDEQGSKVSDFFDQSSFLHNEMEWQKKLRSMPLMYWFSRRMTLWGSISFNLAVFINIIIAFFYPYVEATSMGVLDSPLISLLFWILICFSIMALFTKRYGVRPLLVALILRSIYYLGIGLTLNILGALNLTNKIVFVVSFVGNRGTFIRGYKAMIMDVEFLYHVGYILTSVLGLFVHELFYSILLFDLIYREETLFNVIKSVTRNGRSILLTALLALILVYLFSIVGFLFLKDDFILEVDRLPDSKAKDDPLGMQRNVETFMESCSSDKISCSAAPTALEETEADQWERACDTLLMCIVTVLNHGLRNGGGVGDILRKPSKDNEIRNLQDKLNTTMKLVSHLTSQLNELKEQMTEQRKRRQRMGFVDVQNSMNH
;
A
#
# COMPACT_ATOMS: atom_id res chain seq x y z
N MET A 1 -1.91 1.34 48.46
CA MET A 1 -2.23 0.11 47.71
C MET A 1 -3.72 0.13 47.43
N LEU A 2 -4.12 0.75 46.32
CA LEU A 2 -5.51 0.67 45.85
C LEU A 2 -5.63 -0.67 45.13
N LEU A 3 -6.37 -1.61 45.72
CA LEU A 3 -6.83 -2.80 45.00
C LEU A 3 -7.53 -2.32 43.73
N SER A 4 -7.15 -2.86 42.57
CA SER A 4 -7.82 -2.55 41.31
C SER A 4 -9.31 -2.90 41.44
N PRO A 5 -10.23 -2.20 40.74
CA PRO A 5 -11.67 -2.49 40.81
C PRO A 5 -12.01 -3.98 40.60
N LEU A 6 -11.26 -4.66 39.73
CA LEU A 6 -11.36 -6.10 39.49
C LEU A 6 -11.02 -6.94 40.73
N THR A 7 -9.93 -6.64 41.42
CA THR A 7 -9.56 -7.38 42.64
C THR A 7 -10.59 -7.20 43.77
N ALA A 8 -11.25 -6.04 43.85
CA ALA A 8 -12.35 -5.83 44.79
C ALA A 8 -13.61 -6.64 44.41
N ALA A 9 -13.89 -6.81 43.12
CA ALA A 9 -15.00 -7.64 42.64
C ALA A 9 -14.79 -9.13 42.99
N PHE A 10 -13.60 -9.69 42.72
CA PHE A 10 -13.28 -11.08 43.08
C PHE A 10 -13.32 -11.33 44.59
N ALA A 11 -12.86 -10.36 45.39
CA ALA A 11 -12.96 -10.44 46.85
C ALA A 11 -14.42 -10.49 47.32
N ARG A 12 -15.32 -9.75 46.67
CA ARG A 12 -16.75 -9.77 46.98
C ARG A 12 -17.41 -11.09 46.57
N GLN A 13 -17.08 -11.66 45.41
CA GLN A 13 -17.55 -12.99 44.99
C GLN A 13 -17.17 -14.07 46.01
N ASN A 14 -15.91 -14.06 46.48
CA ASN A 14 -15.45 -15.01 47.49
C ASN A 14 -16.12 -14.79 48.85
N PHE A 15 -16.39 -13.54 49.23
CA PHE A 15 -17.10 -13.21 50.47
C PHE A 15 -18.52 -13.77 50.52
N LEU A 16 -19.23 -13.82 49.38
CA LEU A 16 -20.58 -14.41 49.32
C LEU A 16 -20.59 -15.93 49.58
N ARG A 17 -19.48 -16.60 49.29
CA ARG A 17 -19.28 -18.02 49.61
C ARG A 17 -18.76 -18.22 51.03
N CYS A 18 -17.80 -17.41 51.47
CA CYS A 18 -17.15 -17.52 52.77
C CYS A 18 -16.89 -16.14 53.38
N GLN A 19 -17.62 -15.79 54.45
CA GLN A 19 -17.53 -14.48 55.10
C GLN A 19 -16.40 -14.39 56.14
N ASN A 20 -15.66 -15.47 56.38
CA ASN A 20 -14.65 -15.61 57.43
C ASN A 20 -15.20 -15.27 58.84
N ASN A 21 -16.47 -15.59 59.09
CA ASN A 21 -17.10 -15.42 60.40
C ASN A 21 -17.22 -16.77 61.12
N LYS A 22 -17.67 -16.79 62.38
CA LYS A 22 -17.88 -18.03 63.16
C LYS A 22 -18.82 -19.01 62.45
N THR A 23 -19.78 -18.49 61.70
CA THR A 23 -20.70 -19.22 60.83
C THR A 23 -20.60 -18.63 59.43
N ASN A 24 -20.37 -19.47 58.42
CA ASN A 24 -20.36 -19.08 57.02
C ASN A 24 -21.68 -19.49 56.37
N TYR A 25 -22.25 -18.61 55.55
CA TYR A 25 -23.44 -18.87 54.76
C TYR A 25 -23.05 -18.87 53.30
N ASN A 26 -23.16 -20.04 52.66
CA ASN A 26 -22.76 -20.21 51.27
C ASN A 26 -23.91 -19.81 50.33
N LEU A 27 -24.04 -18.52 50.07
CA LEU A 27 -25.13 -17.98 49.26
C LEU A 27 -25.14 -18.50 47.81
N VAL A 28 -23.96 -18.86 47.29
CA VAL A 28 -23.83 -19.44 45.94
C VAL A 28 -24.58 -20.76 45.87
N CYS A 29 -24.32 -21.64 46.83
CA CYS A 29 -24.89 -22.98 46.84
C CYS A 29 -26.38 -22.96 47.29
N GLU A 30 -26.82 -21.99 48.12
CA GLU A 30 -28.26 -21.72 48.37
C GLU A 30 -29.00 -21.23 47.10
N THR A 31 -28.38 -20.39 46.29
CA THR A 31 -28.97 -19.91 45.03
C THR A 31 -29.12 -21.06 44.02
N LEU A 32 -28.18 -22.00 44.01
CA LEU A 32 -28.28 -23.22 43.20
C LEU A 32 -29.41 -24.13 43.66
N GLN A 33 -29.59 -24.30 44.98
CA GLN A 33 -30.72 -25.04 45.54
C GLN A 33 -32.06 -24.38 45.20
N PHE A 34 -32.11 -23.05 45.19
CA PHE A 34 -33.30 -22.32 44.76
C PHE A 34 -33.66 -22.63 43.30
N LEU A 35 -32.68 -22.65 42.39
CA LEU A 35 -32.89 -23.06 41.00
C LEU A 35 -33.38 -24.52 40.91
N ASP A 36 -32.81 -25.41 41.73
CA ASP A 36 -33.20 -26.81 41.80
C ASP A 36 -34.67 -27.01 42.19
N ILE A 37 -35.09 -26.32 43.26
CA ILE A 37 -36.48 -26.35 43.75
C ILE A 37 -37.45 -25.81 42.70
N MET A 38 -37.09 -24.74 41.99
CA MET A 38 -37.94 -24.14 40.96
C MET A 38 -38.11 -25.03 39.73
N CYS A 39 -37.08 -25.81 39.36
CA CYS A 39 -37.08 -26.68 38.19
C CYS A 39 -37.52 -28.14 38.49
N GLY A 40 -37.69 -28.51 39.77
CA GLY A 40 -38.38 -29.73 40.19
C GLY A 40 -37.58 -31.03 40.13
N SER A 41 -36.25 -31.02 40.33
CA SER A 41 -35.40 -32.22 40.13
C SER A 41 -35.73 -33.42 41.02
N THR A 42 -36.37 -33.19 42.17
CA THR A 42 -36.78 -34.25 43.12
C THR A 42 -37.92 -35.14 42.59
N THR A 43 -38.53 -34.81 41.45
CA THR A 43 -39.67 -35.56 40.88
C THR A 43 -39.28 -36.59 39.81
N GLY A 44 -37.99 -36.86 39.63
CA GLY A 44 -37.49 -38.07 38.94
C GLY A 44 -37.51 -38.04 37.41
N GLY A 45 -37.86 -36.91 36.77
CA GLY A 45 -37.81 -36.78 35.31
C GLY A 45 -37.29 -35.42 34.85
N LEU A 46 -36.00 -35.34 34.48
CA LEU A 46 -35.39 -34.17 33.83
C LEU A 46 -36.10 -33.78 32.51
N GLY A 47 -36.90 -34.68 31.91
CA GLY A 47 -37.75 -34.40 30.74
C GLY A 47 -39.08 -33.69 31.04
N LEU A 48 -39.40 -33.40 32.31
CA LEU A 48 -40.65 -32.73 32.72
C LEU A 48 -40.48 -31.22 32.99
N LEU A 49 -39.33 -30.64 32.65
CA LEU A 49 -39.05 -29.20 32.83
C LEU A 49 -40.14 -28.29 32.26
N GLY A 50 -40.76 -28.68 31.14
CA GLY A 50 -41.84 -27.93 30.50
C GLY A 50 -43.14 -27.83 31.31
N LEU A 51 -43.31 -28.64 32.36
CA LEU A 51 -44.46 -28.55 33.28
C LEU A 51 -44.23 -27.52 34.40
N TYR A 52 -42.98 -27.36 34.84
CA TYR A 52 -42.63 -26.44 35.93
C TYR A 52 -42.32 -25.05 35.41
N ILE A 53 -41.71 -24.94 34.21
CA ILE A 53 -41.35 -23.67 33.59
C ILE A 53 -42.55 -23.15 32.79
N ASN A 54 -43.00 -21.94 33.14
CA ASN A 54 -44.12 -21.25 32.52
C ASN A 54 -43.78 -19.78 32.25
N GLU A 55 -44.68 -19.08 31.57
CA GLU A 55 -44.50 -17.67 31.19
C GLU A 55 -44.33 -16.72 32.40
N TYR A 56 -44.83 -17.09 33.58
CA TYR A 56 -44.79 -16.24 34.77
C TYR A 56 -43.52 -16.41 35.61
N ASN A 57 -42.89 -17.60 35.60
CA ASN A 57 -41.70 -17.87 36.40
C ASN A 57 -40.39 -17.85 35.61
N VAL A 58 -40.44 -17.89 34.27
CA VAL A 58 -39.26 -17.90 33.42
C VAL A 58 -38.32 -16.72 33.70
N ALA A 59 -38.84 -15.51 33.91
CA ALA A 59 -38.02 -14.34 34.22
C ALA A 59 -37.23 -14.50 35.53
N LEU A 60 -37.80 -15.16 36.54
CA LEU A 60 -37.12 -15.42 37.81
C LEU A 60 -36.02 -16.48 37.65
N ILE A 61 -36.26 -17.50 36.82
CA ILE A 61 -35.26 -18.52 36.49
C ILE A 61 -34.11 -17.86 35.72
N THR A 62 -34.41 -17.02 34.72
CA THR A 62 -33.44 -16.22 33.97
C THR A 62 -32.56 -15.38 34.91
N GLN A 63 -33.17 -14.62 35.83
CA GLN A 63 -32.43 -13.83 36.83
C GLN A 63 -31.52 -14.71 37.72
N THR A 64 -31.99 -15.91 38.07
CA THR A 64 -31.22 -16.86 38.88
C THR A 64 -30.00 -17.36 38.11
N LEU A 65 -30.14 -17.69 36.82
CA LEU A 65 -29.03 -18.10 35.95
C LEU A 65 -28.02 -16.97 35.76
N GLU A 66 -28.47 -15.74 35.53
CA GLU A 66 -27.60 -14.56 35.42
C GLU A 66 -26.83 -14.32 36.72
N THR A 67 -27.50 -14.41 37.86
CA THR A 67 -26.86 -14.25 39.18
C THR A 67 -25.81 -15.34 39.44
N LEU A 68 -26.10 -16.59 39.09
CA LEU A 68 -25.13 -17.69 39.18
C LEU A 68 -23.95 -17.46 38.23
N THR A 69 -24.19 -16.91 37.04
CA THR A 69 -23.13 -16.57 36.08
C THR A 69 -22.21 -15.50 36.68
N GLU A 70 -22.75 -14.42 37.23
CA GLU A 70 -21.97 -13.36 37.90
C GLU A 70 -21.19 -13.84 39.13
N TYR A 71 -21.66 -14.91 39.82
CA TYR A 71 -20.91 -15.51 40.92
C TYR A 71 -19.65 -16.25 40.49
N CYS A 72 -19.60 -16.75 39.25
CA CYS A 72 -18.50 -17.55 38.74
C CYS A 72 -17.73 -16.88 37.58
N GLN A 73 -18.24 -15.79 36.99
CA GLN A 73 -17.62 -15.08 35.88
C GLN A 73 -16.27 -14.44 36.31
N GLY A 74 -15.25 -14.67 35.49
CA GLY A 74 -13.85 -14.38 35.79
C GLY A 74 -13.15 -15.49 36.59
N PRO A 75 -11.86 -15.35 36.93
CA PRO A 75 -11.08 -16.39 37.61
C PRO A 75 -11.51 -16.59 39.08
N CYS A 76 -12.66 -17.25 39.31
CA CYS A 76 -13.16 -17.63 40.62
C CYS A 76 -13.35 -19.16 40.71
N HIS A 77 -12.22 -19.87 40.80
CA HIS A 77 -12.19 -21.33 40.80
C HIS A 77 -13.00 -21.94 41.96
N GLU A 78 -13.01 -21.32 43.13
CA GLU A 78 -13.70 -21.90 44.27
C GLU A 78 -15.23 -21.86 44.12
N ASN A 79 -15.78 -20.79 43.54
CA ASN A 79 -17.22 -20.69 43.29
C ASN A 79 -17.64 -21.62 42.15
N GLN A 80 -16.86 -21.67 41.08
CA GLN A 80 -17.05 -22.61 39.97
C GLN A 80 -17.10 -24.06 40.48
N SER A 81 -16.17 -24.46 41.35
CA SER A 81 -16.16 -25.80 41.94
C SER A 81 -17.36 -26.03 42.87
N CYS A 82 -17.79 -25.06 43.70
CA CYS A 82 -19.00 -25.21 44.55
C CYS A 82 -20.21 -25.58 43.70
N ILE A 83 -20.42 -24.88 42.58
CA ILE A 83 -21.60 -25.07 41.75
C ILE A 83 -21.57 -26.45 41.07
N VAL A 84 -20.41 -26.88 40.59
CA VAL A 84 -20.28 -28.15 39.85
C VAL A 84 -20.34 -29.38 40.76
N THR A 85 -19.76 -29.32 41.95
CA THR A 85 -19.64 -30.46 42.87
C THR A 85 -20.69 -30.45 43.98
N HIS A 86 -21.67 -29.55 43.96
CA HIS A 86 -22.72 -29.51 44.96
C HIS A 86 -23.54 -30.81 44.98
N GLU A 87 -24.09 -31.17 46.14
CA GLU A 87 -24.94 -32.36 46.29
C GLU A 87 -26.27 -32.24 45.52
N SER A 88 -26.71 -31.01 45.23
CA SER A 88 -27.83 -30.75 44.32
C SER A 88 -27.43 -31.08 42.89
N ASN A 89 -28.36 -31.67 42.13
CA ASN A 89 -28.20 -31.97 40.70
C ASN A 89 -28.29 -30.69 39.82
N GLY A 90 -27.75 -29.56 40.30
CA GLY A 90 -27.88 -28.25 39.66
C GLY A 90 -27.29 -28.22 38.24
N ILE A 91 -26.16 -28.90 38.02
CA ILE A 91 -25.58 -29.06 36.68
C ILE A 91 -26.51 -29.86 35.76
N ASP A 92 -27.13 -30.92 36.26
CA ASP A 92 -28.05 -31.74 35.46
C ASP A 92 -29.26 -30.91 35.01
N ILE A 93 -29.74 -29.98 35.83
CA ILE A 93 -30.81 -29.03 35.47
C ILE A 93 -30.35 -28.06 34.39
N ILE A 94 -29.17 -27.44 34.55
CA ILE A 94 -28.63 -26.49 33.57
C ILE A 94 -28.43 -27.17 32.22
N THR A 95 -27.90 -28.40 32.20
CA THR A 95 -27.74 -29.18 30.97
C THR A 95 -29.08 -29.57 30.35
N ALA A 96 -30.08 -29.91 31.16
CA ALA A 96 -31.42 -30.25 30.68
C ALA A 96 -32.18 -29.03 30.12
N LEU A 97 -31.94 -27.81 30.62
CA LEU A 97 -32.48 -26.57 30.03
C LEU A 97 -31.99 -26.36 28.59
N ILE A 98 -30.75 -26.76 28.28
CA ILE A 98 -30.16 -26.65 26.93
C ILE A 98 -30.68 -27.78 26.03
N LEU A 99 -30.60 -29.03 26.51
CA LEU A 99 -30.86 -30.23 25.71
C LEU A 99 -32.35 -30.47 25.44
N ASN A 100 -33.22 -30.23 26.43
CA ASN A 100 -34.63 -30.59 26.30
C ASN A 100 -35.44 -29.48 25.62
N ASP A 101 -36.51 -29.89 24.93
CA ASP A 101 -37.52 -28.98 24.42
C ASP A 101 -38.51 -28.62 25.53
N ILE A 102 -38.62 -27.33 25.85
CA ILE A 102 -39.53 -26.82 26.90
C ILE A 102 -40.95 -26.67 26.32
N SER A 103 -41.67 -27.78 26.19
CA SER A 103 -43.08 -27.79 25.76
C SER A 103 -44.04 -27.57 26.93
N PRO A 104 -45.08 -26.72 26.82
CA PRO A 104 -45.57 -26.07 25.59
C PRO A 104 -44.96 -24.70 25.28
N LEU A 105 -44.10 -24.15 26.16
CA LEU A 105 -43.57 -22.79 26.04
C LEU A 105 -42.87 -22.53 24.69
N CYS A 106 -42.17 -23.52 24.15
CA CYS A 106 -41.51 -23.45 22.85
C CYS A 106 -42.46 -23.17 21.67
N LYS A 107 -43.75 -23.48 21.79
CA LYS A 107 -44.75 -23.24 20.73
C LYS A 107 -45.34 -21.83 20.77
N TYR A 108 -45.42 -21.24 21.96
CA TYR A 108 -46.14 -19.98 22.17
C TYR A 108 -45.20 -18.79 22.40
N ARG A 109 -44.07 -19.02 23.08
CA ARG A 109 -43.10 -18.00 23.50
C ARG A 109 -41.67 -18.55 23.36
N MET A 110 -41.25 -18.79 22.12
CA MET A 110 -39.90 -19.28 21.82
C MET A 110 -38.82 -18.27 22.25
N ASP A 111 -39.12 -16.96 22.20
CA ASP A 111 -38.27 -15.88 22.68
C ASP A 111 -37.77 -16.10 24.11
N LEU A 112 -38.67 -16.48 25.03
CA LEU A 112 -38.33 -16.74 26.44
C LEU A 112 -37.49 -18.01 26.61
N VAL A 113 -37.75 -19.04 25.78
CA VAL A 113 -36.98 -20.29 25.78
C VAL A 113 -35.56 -20.05 25.26
N LEU A 114 -35.40 -19.22 24.22
CA LEU A 114 -34.09 -18.85 23.68
C LEU A 114 -33.27 -18.07 24.71
N GLN A 115 -33.88 -17.12 25.44
CA GLN A 115 -33.22 -16.42 26.54
C GLN A 115 -32.75 -17.37 27.66
N LEU A 116 -33.59 -18.35 28.04
CA LEU A 116 -33.18 -19.38 29.02
C LEU A 116 -31.99 -20.20 28.53
N LYS A 117 -32.04 -20.68 27.27
CA LYS A 117 -30.96 -21.48 26.69
C LYS A 117 -29.66 -20.67 26.56
N ASP A 118 -29.76 -19.41 26.17
CA ASP A 118 -28.63 -18.49 26.08
C ASP A 118 -27.95 -18.30 27.46
N ASN A 119 -28.71 -17.91 28.48
CA ASN A 119 -28.19 -17.71 29.83
C ASN A 119 -27.67 -19.01 30.47
N ALA A 120 -28.31 -20.15 30.22
CA ALA A 120 -27.78 -21.45 30.64
C ALA A 120 -26.44 -21.80 29.96
N SER A 121 -26.29 -21.49 28.67
CA SER A 121 -25.04 -21.71 27.94
C SER A 121 -23.91 -20.81 28.45
N LYS A 122 -24.20 -19.54 28.76
CA LYS A 122 -23.26 -18.59 29.37
C LYS A 122 -22.79 -19.07 30.75
N LEU A 123 -23.70 -19.59 31.57
CA LEU A 123 -23.34 -20.16 32.87
C LEU A 123 -22.38 -21.35 32.72
N LEU A 124 -22.63 -22.28 31.80
CA LEU A 124 -21.73 -23.41 31.57
C LEU A 124 -20.34 -22.98 31.04
N LEU A 125 -20.29 -21.96 30.18
CA LEU A 125 -19.03 -21.38 29.73
C LEU A 125 -18.26 -20.73 30.90
N ALA A 126 -18.94 -19.98 31.76
CA ALA A 126 -18.34 -19.34 32.94
C ALA A 126 -17.80 -20.36 33.96
N LEU A 127 -18.45 -21.54 34.10
CA LEU A 127 -17.97 -22.63 34.96
C LEU A 127 -16.67 -23.29 34.48
N MET A 128 -16.32 -23.11 33.21
CA MET A 128 -15.10 -23.63 32.59
C MET A 128 -14.06 -22.53 32.28
N GLU A 129 -14.36 -21.28 32.64
CA GLU A 129 -13.50 -20.15 32.35
C GLU A 129 -12.15 -20.27 33.09
N SER A 130 -11.06 -20.10 32.35
CA SER A 130 -9.68 -20.06 32.83
C SER A 130 -9.22 -21.29 33.64
N ARG A 131 -9.80 -22.48 33.38
CA ARG A 131 -9.42 -23.75 34.02
C ARG A 131 -8.42 -24.56 33.22
N HIS A 132 -7.54 -25.25 33.94
CA HIS A 132 -6.55 -26.19 33.39
C HIS A 132 -6.84 -27.65 33.79
N ASP A 133 -7.62 -27.84 34.84
CA ASP A 133 -8.10 -29.10 35.37
C ASP A 133 -9.27 -29.65 34.56
N SER A 134 -9.39 -30.98 34.47
CA SER A 134 -10.47 -31.64 33.74
C SER A 134 -11.70 -31.97 34.59
N GLU A 135 -11.64 -31.79 35.92
CA GLU A 135 -12.70 -32.23 36.85
C GLU A 135 -14.07 -31.63 36.51
N ASN A 136 -14.14 -30.30 36.33
CA ASN A 136 -15.38 -29.62 35.98
C ASN A 136 -15.90 -30.06 34.60
N ALA A 137 -15.02 -30.18 33.62
CA ALA A 137 -15.37 -30.58 32.26
C ALA A 137 -15.90 -32.02 32.22
N GLU A 138 -15.28 -32.94 32.96
CA GLU A 138 -15.71 -34.33 33.08
C GLU A 138 -17.09 -34.42 33.75
N ARG A 139 -17.34 -33.68 34.84
CA ARG A 139 -18.66 -33.67 35.51
C ARG A 139 -19.76 -33.16 34.59
N ILE A 140 -19.49 -32.13 33.79
CA ILE A 140 -20.42 -31.58 32.80
C ILE A 140 -20.66 -32.58 31.66
N LEU A 141 -19.61 -33.26 31.18
CA LEU A 141 -19.71 -34.28 30.12
C LEU A 141 -20.48 -35.53 30.54
N ILE A 142 -20.52 -35.86 31.84
CA ILE A 142 -21.34 -36.97 32.35
C ILE A 142 -22.83 -36.61 32.25
N SER A 143 -23.18 -35.34 32.49
CA SER A 143 -24.55 -34.82 32.39
C SER A 143 -24.98 -34.56 30.95
N LEU A 144 -24.08 -34.06 30.12
CA LEU A 144 -24.34 -33.76 28.71
C LEU A 144 -24.17 -35.01 27.84
N ARG A 145 -25.23 -35.39 27.12
CA ARG A 145 -25.15 -36.43 26.07
C ARG A 145 -24.54 -35.81 24.80
N PRO A 146 -23.32 -36.23 24.35
CA PRO A 146 -22.60 -35.55 23.26
C PRO A 146 -23.33 -35.53 21.92
N GLN A 147 -24.08 -36.59 21.59
CA GLN A 147 -24.86 -36.66 20.35
C GLN A 147 -26.01 -35.66 20.36
N GLU A 148 -26.78 -35.61 21.45
CA GLU A 148 -27.90 -34.68 21.58
C GLU A 148 -27.45 -33.22 21.57
N LEU A 149 -26.27 -32.94 22.13
CA LEU A 149 -25.68 -31.60 22.06
C LEU A 149 -25.49 -31.15 20.61
N VAL A 150 -24.96 -32.04 19.76
CA VAL A 150 -24.78 -31.76 18.32
C VAL A 150 -26.11 -31.61 17.60
N ASP A 151 -27.11 -32.42 17.95
CA ASP A 151 -28.45 -32.32 17.38
C ASP A 151 -29.12 -30.99 17.74
N VAL A 152 -28.95 -30.51 18.97
CA VAL A 152 -29.44 -29.19 19.41
C VAL A 152 -28.74 -28.05 18.67
N ILE A 153 -27.42 -28.13 18.46
CA ILE A 153 -26.66 -27.13 17.67
C ILE A 153 -27.20 -27.04 16.23
N LYS A 154 -27.40 -28.20 15.58
CA LYS A 154 -27.94 -28.27 14.21
C LYS A 154 -29.38 -27.75 14.17
N LYS A 155 -30.20 -28.13 15.14
CA LYS A 155 -31.59 -27.67 15.25
C LYS A 155 -31.68 -26.15 15.41
N ALA A 156 -30.85 -25.56 16.27
CA ALA A 156 -30.80 -24.11 16.49
C ALA A 156 -30.43 -23.33 15.22
N TYR A 157 -29.57 -23.89 14.36
CA TYR A 157 -29.23 -23.27 13.07
C TYR A 157 -30.40 -23.28 12.08
N LEU A 158 -31.12 -24.41 12.01
CA LEU A 158 -32.26 -24.58 11.09
C LEU A 158 -33.51 -23.80 11.53
N GLN A 159 -33.58 -23.39 12.81
CA GLN A 159 -34.71 -22.65 13.39
C GLN A 159 -34.67 -21.13 13.12
N GLU A 160 -33.62 -20.61 12.49
CA GLU A 160 -33.50 -19.16 12.28
C GLU A 160 -34.62 -18.56 11.41
N GLU A 161 -35.12 -19.31 10.42
CA GLU A 161 -36.17 -18.85 9.49
C GLU A 161 -37.49 -18.48 10.20
N GLU A 162 -37.71 -18.95 11.44
CA GLU A 162 -38.97 -18.74 12.18
C GLU A 162 -38.94 -17.54 13.15
N CYS A 163 -37.80 -16.85 13.33
CA CYS A 163 -37.60 -15.93 14.47
C CYS A 163 -37.03 -14.53 14.13
N GLU A 164 -37.55 -13.85 13.10
CA GLU A 164 -37.08 -12.49 12.70
C GLU A 164 -37.26 -11.39 13.77
N ASN A 165 -38.05 -11.60 14.84
CA ASN A 165 -38.45 -10.55 15.80
C ASN A 165 -38.03 -10.80 17.27
N ALA A 166 -37.21 -11.81 17.56
CA ALA A 166 -36.73 -12.07 18.92
C ALA A 166 -35.46 -11.27 19.24
N GLU A 167 -35.30 -10.82 20.48
CA GLU A 167 -34.08 -10.12 20.95
C GLU A 167 -32.82 -11.02 20.87
N VAL A 168 -33.01 -12.33 21.05
CA VAL A 168 -31.96 -13.34 20.97
C VAL A 168 -32.22 -14.25 19.76
N SER A 169 -31.25 -14.35 18.86
CA SER A 169 -31.37 -15.20 17.67
C SER A 169 -31.07 -16.68 17.99
N PRO A 170 -31.80 -17.65 17.41
CA PRO A 170 -31.47 -19.07 17.55
C PRO A 170 -30.03 -19.41 17.12
N ARG A 171 -29.50 -18.73 16.09
CA ARG A 171 -28.11 -18.92 15.65
C ARG A 171 -27.09 -18.51 16.69
N GLU A 172 -27.30 -17.42 17.40
CA GLU A 172 -26.39 -16.97 18.47
C GLU A 172 -26.37 -17.98 19.64
N VAL A 173 -27.55 -18.48 20.04
CA VAL A 173 -27.67 -19.56 21.04
C VAL A 173 -26.96 -20.82 20.56
N GLY A 174 -27.19 -21.23 19.30
CA GLY A 174 -26.52 -22.37 18.69
C GLY A 174 -24.99 -22.22 18.65
N HIS A 175 -24.50 -21.00 18.41
CA HIS A 175 -23.06 -20.69 18.42
C HIS A 175 -22.48 -20.77 19.84
N ASN A 176 -23.17 -20.26 20.86
CA ASN A 176 -22.74 -20.37 22.25
C ASN A 176 -22.64 -21.84 22.70
N ILE A 177 -23.61 -22.67 22.31
CA ILE A 177 -23.59 -24.12 22.56
C ILE A 177 -22.47 -24.80 21.78
N TYR A 178 -22.19 -24.38 20.55
CA TYR A 178 -21.05 -24.88 19.76
C TYR A 178 -19.70 -24.55 20.41
N ILE A 179 -19.52 -23.33 20.93
CA ILE A 179 -18.31 -22.93 21.66
C ILE A 179 -18.14 -23.77 22.92
N LEU A 180 -19.23 -24.02 23.66
CA LEU A 180 -19.22 -24.91 24.83
C LEU A 180 -18.77 -26.31 24.44
N ALA A 181 -19.34 -26.87 23.37
CA ALA A 181 -18.97 -28.18 22.85
C ALA A 181 -17.48 -28.22 22.44
N LEU A 182 -16.97 -27.15 21.82
CA LEU A 182 -15.56 -27.05 21.44
C LEU A 182 -14.64 -27.04 22.66
N GLN A 183 -14.99 -26.32 23.72
CA GLN A 183 -14.23 -26.32 24.99
C GLN A 183 -14.23 -27.71 25.63
N LEU A 184 -15.39 -28.37 25.72
CA LEU A 184 -15.53 -29.73 26.27
C LEU A 184 -14.81 -30.79 25.43
N SER A 185 -14.76 -30.61 24.10
CA SER A 185 -14.11 -31.56 23.18
C SER A 185 -12.61 -31.73 23.43
N ARG A 186 -11.97 -30.77 24.12
CA ARG A 186 -10.57 -30.87 24.56
C ARG A 186 -10.34 -32.04 25.52
N HIS A 187 -11.36 -32.42 26.27
CA HIS A 187 -11.33 -33.51 27.25
C HIS A 187 -12.04 -34.78 26.74
N ASN A 188 -12.76 -34.72 25.61
CA ASN A 188 -13.50 -35.86 25.05
C ASN A 188 -13.29 -36.03 23.53
N LYS A 189 -12.53 -37.06 23.16
CA LYS A 189 -12.22 -37.40 21.76
C LYS A 189 -13.46 -37.77 20.94
N SER A 190 -14.49 -38.37 21.55
CA SER A 190 -15.71 -38.74 20.84
C SER A 190 -16.47 -37.49 20.38
N LEU A 191 -16.62 -36.50 21.26
CA LEU A 191 -17.23 -35.21 20.92
C LEU A 191 -16.42 -34.47 19.85
N GLN A 192 -15.08 -34.51 19.93
CA GLN A 192 -14.21 -33.92 18.91
C GLN A 192 -14.43 -34.51 17.52
N GLN A 193 -14.75 -35.81 17.41
CA GLN A 193 -15.07 -36.44 16.14
C GLN A 193 -16.45 -36.03 15.61
N LEU A 194 -17.44 -35.87 16.51
CA LEU A 194 -18.81 -35.47 16.16
C LEU A 194 -18.91 -34.02 15.69
N LEU A 195 -18.03 -33.13 16.17
CA LEU A 195 -18.01 -31.72 15.80
C LEU A 195 -17.36 -31.44 14.44
N LYS A 196 -16.62 -32.40 13.87
CA LYS A 196 -16.03 -32.21 12.54
C LYS A 196 -17.15 -32.21 11.49
N PRO A 197 -17.25 -31.18 10.65
CA PRO A 197 -18.22 -31.18 9.58
C PRO A 197 -17.94 -32.37 8.66
N VAL A 198 -19.02 -32.99 8.18
CA VAL A 198 -18.91 -34.04 7.18
C VAL A 198 -18.45 -33.33 5.91
N LYS A 199 -17.15 -33.41 5.60
CA LYS A 199 -16.67 -33.05 4.27
C LYS A 199 -17.47 -33.91 3.30
N ARG A 200 -18.43 -33.33 2.59
CA ARG A 200 -18.87 -33.88 1.31
C ARG A 200 -17.61 -33.87 0.46
N ILE A 201 -16.90 -34.99 0.48
CA ILE A 201 -15.88 -35.30 -0.51
C ILE A 201 -16.59 -35.06 -1.83
N GLN A 202 -16.08 -34.09 -2.59
CA GLN A 202 -16.44 -33.94 -3.99
C GLN A 202 -16.34 -35.33 -4.61
N GLU A 203 -17.46 -35.82 -5.15
CA GLU A 203 -17.59 -37.12 -5.80
C GLU A 203 -16.48 -37.29 -6.86
N GLU A 204 -15.38 -37.92 -6.47
CA GLU A 204 -14.55 -38.76 -7.32
C GLU A 204 -14.48 -40.11 -6.56
N GLU A 205 -14.98 -41.16 -7.19
CA GLU A 205 -15.07 -42.56 -6.70
C GLU A 205 -16.28 -42.91 -5.80
N GLU A 206 -17.46 -43.10 -6.41
CA GLU A 206 -18.28 -44.34 -6.30
C GLU A 206 -19.61 -44.16 -7.07
N GLU A 207 -19.59 -44.44 -8.38
CA GLU A 207 -20.82 -44.61 -9.16
C GLU A 207 -21.47 -45.95 -8.81
N GLY A 208 -22.64 -45.91 -8.18
CA GLY A 208 -23.40 -47.12 -7.82
C GLY A 208 -24.88 -46.87 -7.59
N ILE A 209 -25.66 -46.80 -8.68
CA ILE A 209 -27.10 -47.12 -8.79
C ILE A 209 -28.10 -46.19 -8.06
N SER A 210 -27.71 -45.46 -7.01
CA SER A 210 -28.60 -44.56 -6.25
C SER A 210 -28.87 -43.22 -6.94
N SER A 211 -28.02 -42.81 -7.89
CA SER A 211 -28.10 -41.53 -8.60
C SER A 211 -29.32 -41.42 -9.53
N MET A 212 -29.84 -42.53 -10.07
CA MET A 212 -31.01 -42.52 -10.96
C MET A 212 -32.33 -42.20 -10.24
N LEU A 213 -32.48 -42.58 -8.97
CA LEU A 213 -33.70 -42.32 -8.21
C LEU A 213 -33.78 -40.87 -7.71
N SER A 214 -32.65 -40.22 -7.43
CA SER A 214 -32.64 -38.82 -6.98
C SER A 214 -32.85 -37.81 -8.11
N LEU A 215 -32.43 -38.13 -9.34
CA LEU A 215 -32.60 -37.30 -10.53
C LEU A 215 -34.08 -37.11 -10.90
N ASN A 216 -34.88 -38.19 -10.80
CA ASN A 216 -36.31 -38.12 -11.10
C ASN A 216 -37.10 -37.26 -10.10
N ASN A 217 -36.71 -37.26 -8.82
CA ASN A 217 -37.35 -36.38 -7.83
C ASN A 217 -36.96 -34.91 -8.02
N LYS A 218 -35.68 -34.62 -8.33
CA LYS A 218 -35.22 -33.24 -8.57
C LYS A 218 -35.87 -32.60 -9.79
N GLN A 219 -36.02 -33.33 -10.90
CA GLN A 219 -36.70 -32.81 -12.10
C GLN A 219 -38.18 -32.51 -11.85
N LEU A 220 -38.87 -33.33 -11.06
CA LEU A 220 -40.29 -33.11 -10.75
C LEU A 220 -40.50 -31.88 -9.85
N THR A 221 -39.61 -31.64 -8.87
CA THR A 221 -39.67 -30.45 -8.01
C THR A 221 -39.30 -29.17 -8.78
N GLN A 222 -38.43 -29.27 -9.79
CA GLN A 222 -37.97 -28.14 -10.59
C GLN A 222 -39.03 -27.65 -11.59
N MET A 223 -39.94 -28.51 -12.05
CA MET A 223 -41.08 -28.09 -12.89
C MET A 223 -42.20 -27.38 -12.13
N LEU A 224 -42.24 -27.48 -10.79
CA LEU A 224 -43.30 -26.91 -9.96
C LEU A 224 -42.97 -25.51 -9.39
N LYS A 225 -41.73 -25.02 -9.49
CA LYS A 225 -41.34 -23.68 -9.02
C LYS A 225 -41.07 -22.73 -10.19
N SER A 226 -42.09 -22.02 -10.65
CA SER A 226 -41.99 -20.96 -11.65
C SER A 226 -41.58 -19.62 -11.03
N THR A 227 -40.39 -19.54 -10.46
CA THR A 227 -39.60 -18.30 -10.25
C THR A 227 -38.22 -18.79 -9.84
N ALA A 228 -37.15 -18.39 -10.54
CA ALA A 228 -35.80 -18.83 -10.22
C ALA A 228 -35.43 -18.41 -8.78
N PRO A 229 -35.31 -19.34 -7.81
CA PRO A 229 -34.68 -19.03 -6.56
C PRO A 229 -33.17 -19.17 -6.76
N VAL A 230 -32.41 -18.23 -6.22
CA VAL A 230 -31.01 -18.45 -5.90
C VAL A 230 -30.95 -19.77 -5.12
N GLN A 231 -30.30 -20.79 -5.67
CA GLN A 231 -30.02 -22.01 -4.92
C GLN A 231 -28.98 -21.61 -3.87
N GLU A 232 -29.44 -21.21 -2.69
CA GLU A 232 -28.60 -21.28 -1.50
C GLU A 232 -28.29 -22.77 -1.29
N GLU A 233 -27.04 -23.14 -1.50
CA GLU A 233 -26.56 -24.42 -0.99
C GLU A 233 -26.84 -24.40 0.51
N GLU A 234 -27.66 -25.33 1.02
CA GLU A 234 -27.83 -25.55 2.45
C GLU A 234 -26.43 -25.82 3.05
N GLU A 235 -25.81 -24.77 3.60
CA GLU A 235 -24.51 -24.84 4.25
C GLU A 235 -24.64 -25.73 5.49
N ASP A 236 -23.72 -26.70 5.66
CA ASP A 236 -23.71 -27.58 6.84
C ASP A 236 -23.60 -26.71 8.11
N PRO A 237 -24.54 -26.83 9.09
CA PRO A 237 -24.53 -25.99 10.29
C PRO A 237 -23.20 -26.01 11.04
N LEU A 238 -22.53 -27.17 11.10
CA LEU A 238 -21.24 -27.31 11.78
C LEU A 238 -20.12 -26.57 11.04
N ALA A 239 -20.14 -26.58 9.70
CA ALA A 239 -19.17 -25.83 8.89
C ALA A 239 -19.36 -24.32 9.04
N TYR A 240 -20.62 -23.85 9.14
CA TYR A 240 -20.93 -22.46 9.43
C TYR A 240 -20.33 -22.01 10.77
N TYR A 241 -20.58 -22.75 11.85
CA TYR A 241 -20.06 -22.40 13.17
C TYR A 241 -18.52 -22.48 13.25
N GLU A 242 -17.90 -23.47 12.58
CA GLU A 242 -16.43 -23.58 12.50
C GLU A 242 -15.82 -22.34 11.83
N LYS A 243 -16.39 -21.89 10.70
CA LYS A 243 -15.92 -20.71 9.95
C LYS A 243 -16.03 -19.41 10.74
N HIS A 244 -17.05 -19.30 11.60
CA HIS A 244 -17.31 -18.10 12.39
C HIS A 244 -16.78 -18.19 13.82
N THR A 245 -15.96 -19.20 14.15
CA THR A 245 -15.33 -19.32 15.47
C THR A 245 -13.84 -19.02 15.35
N SER A 246 -13.29 -18.29 16.32
CA SER A 246 -11.85 -18.05 16.42
C SER A 246 -11.34 -18.33 17.82
N GLN A 247 -10.06 -18.67 17.89
CA GLN A 247 -9.36 -18.98 19.14
C GLN A 247 -8.18 -18.02 19.29
N ILE A 248 -8.03 -17.43 20.47
CA ILE A 248 -6.90 -16.57 20.83
C ILE A 248 -6.25 -17.13 22.09
N GLU A 249 -4.92 -17.22 22.05
CA GLU A 249 -4.10 -17.46 23.23
C GLU A 249 -3.66 -16.11 23.80
N ALA A 250 -4.20 -15.77 24.97
CA ALA A 250 -3.90 -14.52 25.63
C ALA A 250 -3.39 -14.79 27.04
N ARG A 251 -2.53 -13.89 27.51
CA ARG A 251 -2.12 -13.82 28.91
C ARG A 251 -2.91 -12.71 29.59
N PRO A 252 -3.87 -13.01 30.47
CA PRO A 252 -4.63 -11.98 31.15
C PRO A 252 -3.70 -11.12 32.02
N ILE A 253 -3.78 -9.79 31.87
CA ILE A 253 -2.98 -8.84 32.67
C ILE A 253 -3.30 -8.95 34.17
N VAL A 254 -4.51 -9.41 34.49
CA VAL A 254 -5.06 -9.44 35.85
C VAL A 254 -4.46 -10.57 36.70
N ARG A 255 -3.94 -11.65 36.10
CA ARG A 255 -3.39 -12.77 36.87
C ARG A 255 -1.89 -12.58 37.19
N LEU A 256 -1.55 -12.84 38.45
CA LEU A 256 -0.17 -12.84 38.96
C LEU A 256 0.63 -14.08 38.52
N ASP A 257 -0.05 -15.18 38.20
CA ASP A 257 0.52 -16.51 37.91
C ASP A 257 1.22 -16.63 36.54
N ARG A 258 1.04 -15.62 35.66
CA ARG A 258 1.60 -15.56 34.30
C ARG A 258 1.16 -16.73 33.40
N SER A 259 0.05 -17.41 33.70
CA SER A 259 -0.43 -18.52 32.87
C SER A 259 -1.03 -18.02 31.54
N MET A 260 -0.97 -18.87 30.52
CA MET A 260 -1.60 -18.65 29.22
C MET A 260 -3.00 -19.25 29.23
N GLU A 261 -3.96 -18.52 28.67
CA GLU A 261 -5.35 -18.95 28.57
C GLU A 261 -5.79 -18.96 27.10
N GLN A 262 -6.69 -19.89 26.78
CA GLN A 262 -7.31 -19.98 25.46
C GLN A 262 -8.74 -19.48 25.55
N ILE A 263 -9.04 -18.45 24.77
CA ILE A 263 -10.37 -17.85 24.68
C ILE A 263 -10.92 -18.16 23.30
N ILE A 264 -12.14 -18.69 23.27
CA ILE A 264 -12.89 -19.02 22.06
C ILE A 264 -14.06 -18.05 21.97
N PHE A 265 -14.23 -17.40 20.82
CA PHE A 265 -15.28 -16.40 20.63
C PHE A 265 -15.83 -16.44 19.19
N PRO A 266 -17.08 -16.01 18.99
CA PRO A 266 -17.64 -15.85 17.65
C PRO A 266 -17.01 -14.63 16.97
N VAL A 267 -16.60 -14.80 15.71
CA VAL A 267 -16.04 -13.71 14.90
C VAL A 267 -17.17 -12.72 14.57
N PRO A 268 -17.04 -11.43 14.94
CA PRO A 268 -18.06 -10.44 14.61
C PRO A 268 -18.26 -10.32 13.10
N GLY A 269 -19.51 -10.21 12.63
CA GLY A 269 -19.83 -10.15 11.20
C GLY A 269 -19.17 -8.98 10.45
N ILE A 270 -18.79 -7.90 11.15
CA ILE A 270 -18.04 -6.78 10.55
C ILE A 270 -16.67 -7.22 10.01
N CYS A 271 -16.05 -8.25 10.61
CA CYS A 271 -14.73 -8.73 10.23
C CYS A 271 -14.70 -9.47 8.88
N GLU A 272 -15.87 -9.88 8.36
CA GLU A 272 -15.98 -10.50 7.03
C GLU A 272 -15.67 -9.50 5.90
N PHE A 273 -15.88 -8.20 6.17
CA PHE A 273 -15.66 -7.15 5.17
C PHE A 273 -14.20 -6.75 4.98
N LEU A 274 -13.26 -7.41 5.67
CA LEU A 274 -11.83 -7.16 5.52
C LEU A 274 -11.28 -7.78 4.21
N THR A 275 -10.70 -6.95 3.35
CA THR A 275 -10.18 -7.39 2.05
C THR A 275 -8.91 -8.23 2.18
N LYS A 276 -8.70 -9.18 1.25
CA LYS A 276 -7.47 -10.01 1.20
C LYS A 276 -6.22 -9.18 0.92
N GLU A 277 -6.36 -8.11 0.13
CA GLU A 277 -5.26 -7.20 -0.21
C GLU A 277 -4.76 -6.45 1.04
N THR A 278 -5.67 -5.93 1.87
CA THR A 278 -5.30 -5.29 3.14
C THR A 278 -4.63 -6.27 4.09
N LYS A 279 -5.11 -7.53 4.18
CA LYS A 279 -4.46 -8.58 4.98
C LYS A 279 -3.03 -8.85 4.53
N TYR A 280 -2.81 -8.97 3.21
CA TYR A 280 -1.48 -9.20 2.66
C TYR A 280 -0.55 -8.01 2.90
N ARG A 281 -1.04 -6.78 2.68
CA ARG A 281 -0.29 -5.54 2.93
C ARG A 281 0.13 -5.43 4.40
N LEU A 282 -0.78 -5.69 5.33
CA LEU A 282 -0.48 -5.64 6.75
C LEU A 282 0.60 -6.67 7.12
N PHE A 283 0.47 -7.89 6.60
CA PHE A 283 1.44 -8.96 6.84
C PHE A 283 2.86 -8.62 6.38
N THR A 284 3.02 -7.95 5.24
CA THR A 284 4.34 -7.61 4.67
C THR A 284 4.90 -6.29 5.20
N THR A 285 4.04 -5.31 5.54
CA THR A 285 4.46 -3.95 5.89
C THR A 285 4.73 -3.76 7.39
N THR A 286 4.14 -4.59 8.27
CA THR A 286 4.30 -4.42 9.73
C THR A 286 5.77 -4.56 10.15
N GLU A 287 6.29 -3.49 10.75
CA GLU A 287 7.69 -3.40 11.17
C GLU A 287 7.93 -4.07 12.54
N GLN A 288 9.18 -4.45 12.79
CA GLN A 288 9.60 -4.93 14.11
C GLN A 288 10.00 -3.75 14.98
N ASP A 289 9.53 -3.74 16.21
CA ASP A 289 10.00 -2.79 17.23
C ASP A 289 11.45 -3.10 17.66
N GLU A 290 11.99 -2.26 18.55
CA GLU A 290 13.34 -2.44 19.11
C GLU A 290 13.52 -3.75 19.86
N GLN A 291 12.42 -4.38 20.30
CA GLN A 291 12.41 -5.67 21.00
C GLN A 291 12.25 -6.87 20.03
N GLY A 292 12.12 -6.61 18.72
CA GLY A 292 11.90 -7.63 17.69
C GLY A 292 10.45 -8.11 17.57
N SER A 293 9.50 -7.44 18.23
CA SER A 293 8.07 -7.74 18.18
C SER A 293 7.35 -6.90 17.12
N LYS A 294 6.38 -7.49 16.42
CA LYS A 294 5.52 -6.81 15.44
C LYS A 294 4.19 -6.32 16.02
N VAL A 295 3.99 -6.53 17.32
CA VAL A 295 2.67 -6.42 17.96
C VAL A 295 2.24 -4.96 18.14
N SER A 296 3.18 -4.08 18.48
CA SER A 296 2.94 -2.65 18.71
C SER A 296 2.35 -1.97 17.47
N ASP A 297 3.07 -2.01 16.35
CA ASP A 297 2.61 -1.43 15.07
C ASP A 297 1.28 -2.04 14.60
N PHE A 298 1.08 -3.36 14.78
CA PHE A 298 -0.19 -4.00 14.46
C PHE A 298 -1.37 -3.42 15.28
N PHE A 299 -1.19 -3.19 16.59
CA PHE A 299 -2.23 -2.60 17.43
C PHE A 299 -2.52 -1.14 17.08
N ASP A 300 -1.50 -0.36 16.73
CA ASP A 300 -1.67 1.02 16.27
C ASP A 300 -2.50 1.09 14.97
N GLN A 301 -2.43 0.04 14.14
CA GLN A 301 -3.21 -0.07 12.91
C GLN A 301 -4.64 -0.59 13.11
N SER A 302 -4.96 -1.18 14.27
CA SER A 302 -6.23 -1.87 14.52
C SER A 302 -7.47 -0.97 14.36
N SER A 303 -7.44 0.26 14.86
CA SER A 303 -8.54 1.21 14.73
C SER A 303 -8.78 1.61 13.26
N PHE A 304 -7.72 1.69 12.46
CA PHE A 304 -7.84 1.98 11.04
C PHE A 304 -8.45 0.82 10.27
N LEU A 305 -8.13 -0.43 10.63
CA LEU A 305 -8.73 -1.61 10.04
C LEU A 305 -10.23 -1.70 10.37
N HIS A 306 -10.61 -1.36 11.61
CA HIS A 306 -12.02 -1.31 12.00
C HIS A 306 -12.83 -0.33 11.14
N ASN A 307 -12.32 0.91 11.00
CA ASN A 307 -12.94 1.92 10.16
C ASN A 307 -12.99 1.50 8.67
N GLU A 308 -11.97 0.79 8.17
CA GLU A 308 -11.96 0.23 6.80
C GLU A 308 -13.06 -0.83 6.64
N MET A 309 -13.27 -1.70 7.62
CA MET A 309 -14.32 -2.73 7.58
C MET A 309 -15.73 -2.12 7.60
N GLU A 310 -15.97 -1.10 8.44
CA GLU A 310 -17.21 -0.32 8.44
C GLU A 310 -17.48 0.35 7.08
N TRP A 311 -16.42 0.91 6.50
CA TRP A 311 -16.51 1.50 5.17
C TRP A 311 -16.85 0.45 4.10
N GLN A 312 -16.21 -0.71 4.12
CA GLN A 312 -16.49 -1.78 3.17
C GLN A 312 -17.92 -2.31 3.30
N LYS A 313 -18.46 -2.40 4.52
CA LYS A 313 -19.87 -2.71 4.75
C LYS A 313 -20.78 -1.66 4.09
N LYS A 314 -20.51 -0.37 4.30
CA LYS A 314 -21.26 0.74 3.67
C LYS A 314 -21.07 0.80 2.14
N LEU A 315 -19.90 0.44 1.64
CA LEU A 315 -19.60 0.42 0.21
C LEU A 315 -20.42 -0.67 -0.49
N ARG A 316 -20.56 -1.85 0.12
CA ARG A 316 -21.37 -2.96 -0.43
C ARG A 316 -22.87 -2.63 -0.48
N SER A 317 -23.37 -1.74 0.38
CA SER A 317 -24.76 -1.26 0.27
C SER A 317 -24.97 -0.31 -0.93
N MET A 318 -23.89 0.16 -1.57
CA MET A 318 -23.92 0.99 -2.77
C MET A 318 -23.38 0.22 -3.99
N PRO A 319 -24.22 -0.52 -4.73
CA PRO A 319 -23.78 -1.51 -5.72
C PRO A 319 -22.96 -0.91 -6.88
N LEU A 320 -23.28 0.30 -7.34
CA LEU A 320 -22.53 0.98 -8.40
C LEU A 320 -21.10 1.31 -7.96
N MET A 321 -20.95 1.94 -6.79
CA MET A 321 -19.64 2.31 -6.24
C MET A 321 -18.79 1.08 -5.93
N TYR A 322 -19.39 0.03 -5.37
CA TYR A 322 -18.70 -1.24 -5.13
C TYR A 322 -18.20 -1.89 -6.42
N TRP A 323 -19.00 -1.85 -7.50
CA TRP A 323 -18.62 -2.42 -8.79
C TRP A 323 -17.38 -1.75 -9.40
N PHE A 324 -17.31 -0.41 -9.32
CA PHE A 324 -16.15 0.37 -9.76
C PHE A 324 -14.92 0.10 -8.86
N SER A 325 -15.11 0.20 -7.54
CA SER A 325 -14.06 0.04 -6.52
C SER A 325 -13.40 -1.34 -6.56
N ARG A 326 -14.18 -2.42 -6.74
CA ARG A 326 -13.67 -3.80 -6.78
C ARG A 326 -12.70 -4.05 -7.94
N ARG A 327 -12.79 -3.27 -9.02
CA ARG A 327 -11.97 -3.42 -10.23
C ARG A 327 -10.89 -2.36 -10.36
N MET A 328 -10.39 -1.83 -9.25
CA MET A 328 -9.36 -0.79 -9.24
C MET A 328 -8.13 -1.13 -10.12
N THR A 329 -7.62 -2.36 -10.04
CA THR A 329 -6.44 -2.80 -10.81
C THR A 329 -6.66 -2.78 -12.32
N LEU A 330 -7.88 -3.06 -12.78
CA LEU A 330 -8.23 -3.04 -14.21
C LEU A 330 -8.22 -1.61 -14.76
N TRP A 331 -8.84 -0.67 -14.05
CA TRP A 331 -8.88 0.75 -14.46
C TRP A 331 -7.47 1.36 -14.53
N GLY A 332 -6.62 1.04 -13.55
CA GLY A 332 -5.21 1.45 -13.55
C GLY A 332 -4.44 0.84 -14.74
N SER A 333 -4.69 -0.44 -15.05
CA SER A 333 -4.05 -1.10 -16.19
C SER A 333 -4.45 -0.49 -17.53
N ILE A 334 -5.72 -0.15 -17.71
CA ILE A 334 -6.23 0.50 -18.93
C ILE A 334 -5.62 1.90 -19.09
N SER A 335 -5.58 2.71 -18.02
CA SER A 335 -5.02 4.08 -18.08
C SER A 335 -3.54 4.05 -18.46
N PHE A 336 -2.75 3.15 -17.87
CA PHE A 336 -1.34 2.98 -18.23
C PHE A 336 -1.15 2.54 -19.69
N ASN A 337 -1.91 1.53 -20.14
CA ASN A 337 -1.78 1.06 -21.54
C ASN A 337 -2.16 2.17 -22.53
N LEU A 338 -3.23 2.94 -22.26
CA LEU A 338 -3.61 4.09 -23.08
C LEU A 338 -2.50 5.15 -23.12
N ALA A 339 -1.90 5.49 -21.97
CA ALA A 339 -0.79 6.43 -21.92
C ALA A 339 0.42 5.95 -22.75
N VAL A 340 0.77 4.67 -22.69
CA VAL A 340 1.85 4.09 -23.51
C VAL A 340 1.52 4.20 -25.00
N PHE A 341 0.29 3.87 -25.42
CA PHE A 341 -0.11 3.99 -26.82
C PHE A 341 -0.08 5.44 -27.32
N ILE A 342 -0.58 6.40 -26.54
CA ILE A 342 -0.54 7.83 -26.89
C ILE A 342 0.90 8.28 -27.12
N ASN A 343 1.82 7.95 -26.20
CA ASN A 343 3.22 8.33 -26.32
C ASN A 343 3.93 7.64 -27.49
N ILE A 344 3.58 6.39 -27.81
CA ILE A 344 4.10 5.70 -29.00
C ILE A 344 3.65 6.39 -30.30
N ILE A 345 2.37 6.79 -30.38
CA ILE A 345 1.85 7.53 -31.55
C ILE A 345 2.57 8.86 -31.70
N ILE A 346 2.72 9.63 -30.62
CA ILE A 346 3.46 10.90 -30.64
C ILE A 346 4.91 10.68 -31.08
N ALA A 347 5.60 9.67 -30.55
CA ALA A 347 6.99 9.40 -30.91
C ALA A 347 7.20 9.06 -32.40
N PHE A 348 6.24 8.39 -33.06
CA PHE A 348 6.37 8.03 -34.47
C PHE A 348 5.92 9.13 -35.44
N PHE A 349 4.90 9.90 -35.07
CA PHE A 349 4.22 10.80 -36.00
C PHE A 349 4.46 12.29 -35.71
N TYR A 350 5.20 12.66 -34.66
CA TYR A 350 5.51 14.06 -34.35
C TYR A 350 6.74 14.57 -35.13
N PRO A 351 6.72 15.80 -35.69
CA PRO A 351 5.57 16.70 -35.81
C PRO A 351 4.63 16.23 -36.93
N TYR A 352 3.35 16.04 -36.61
CA TYR A 352 2.38 15.73 -37.65
C TYR A 352 1.99 17.05 -38.32
N VAL A 353 2.61 17.32 -39.47
CA VAL A 353 2.04 18.31 -40.38
C VAL A 353 0.69 17.75 -40.78
N GLU A 354 -0.38 18.56 -40.74
CA GLU A 354 -1.68 18.27 -41.35
C GLU A 354 -1.51 18.18 -42.86
N ALA A 355 -0.72 17.21 -43.29
CA ALA A 355 -0.53 16.85 -44.65
C ALA A 355 -1.78 16.06 -45.01
N THR A 356 -2.73 16.76 -45.63
CA THR A 356 -3.73 16.22 -46.55
C THR A 356 -3.14 15.35 -47.69
N SER A 357 -1.91 14.83 -47.54
CA SER A 357 -1.19 13.99 -48.49
C SER A 357 -1.05 12.55 -47.98
N MET A 358 -2.14 11.96 -47.49
CA MET A 358 -2.30 10.50 -47.53
C MET A 358 -3.38 10.10 -48.56
N GLY A 359 -3.49 10.86 -49.65
CA GLY A 359 -4.29 10.52 -50.84
C GLY A 359 -3.76 9.35 -51.67
N VAL A 360 -2.95 8.46 -51.09
CA VAL A 360 -2.39 7.26 -51.74
C VAL A 360 -2.90 5.96 -51.08
N LEU A 361 -3.73 6.05 -50.03
CA LEU A 361 -4.26 4.86 -49.34
C LEU A 361 -5.78 4.69 -49.44
N ASP A 362 -6.48 5.33 -50.37
CA ASP A 362 -7.90 5.03 -50.70
C ASP A 362 -8.04 3.73 -51.49
N SER A 363 -7.39 2.65 -51.02
CA SER A 363 -7.56 1.32 -51.59
C SER A 363 -8.50 0.49 -50.71
N PRO A 364 -9.52 -0.20 -51.27
CA PRO A 364 -10.42 -1.07 -50.51
C PRO A 364 -9.68 -2.24 -49.83
N LEU A 365 -8.44 -2.52 -50.26
CA LEU A 365 -7.56 -3.54 -49.69
C LEU A 365 -7.09 -3.20 -48.26
N ILE A 366 -6.81 -1.93 -47.97
CA ILE A 366 -6.37 -1.49 -46.64
C ILE A 366 -7.53 -1.55 -45.64
N SER A 367 -8.73 -1.14 -46.08
CA SER A 367 -9.97 -1.31 -45.30
C SER A 367 -10.24 -2.80 -44.98
N LEU A 368 -10.11 -3.69 -45.97
CA LEU A 368 -10.26 -5.14 -45.76
C LEU A 368 -9.22 -5.69 -44.77
N LEU A 369 -7.97 -5.23 -44.85
CA LEU A 369 -6.88 -5.63 -43.95
C LEU A 369 -7.16 -5.22 -42.49
N PHE A 370 -7.73 -4.04 -42.25
CA PHE A 370 -8.17 -3.64 -40.90
C PHE A 370 -9.31 -4.52 -40.36
N TRP A 371 -10.26 -4.95 -41.20
CA TRP A 371 -11.30 -5.89 -40.79
C TRP A 371 -10.75 -7.28 -40.46
N ILE A 372 -9.81 -7.79 -41.27
CA ILE A 372 -9.10 -9.05 -40.99
C ILE A 372 -8.34 -8.95 -39.66
N LEU A 373 -7.66 -7.83 -39.41
CA LEU A 373 -6.89 -7.60 -38.20
C LEU A 373 -7.77 -7.48 -36.95
N ILE A 374 -8.98 -6.91 -37.06
CA ILE A 374 -10.00 -6.92 -35.99
C ILE A 374 -10.52 -8.33 -35.74
N CYS A 375 -10.86 -9.10 -36.78
CA CYS A 375 -11.33 -10.48 -36.64
C CYS A 375 -10.28 -11.38 -35.99
N PHE A 376 -9.00 -11.25 -36.39
CA PHE A 376 -7.88 -11.96 -35.78
C PHE A 376 -7.67 -11.54 -34.33
N SER A 377 -7.85 -10.26 -34.00
CA SER A 377 -7.77 -9.75 -32.62
C SER A 377 -8.91 -10.26 -31.74
N ILE A 378 -10.13 -10.41 -32.28
CA ILE A 378 -11.27 -11.01 -31.58
C ILE A 378 -11.01 -12.50 -31.34
N MET A 379 -10.45 -13.22 -32.32
CA MET A 379 -10.03 -14.62 -32.14
C MET A 379 -8.93 -14.75 -31.08
N ALA A 380 -8.00 -13.80 -31.02
CA ALA A 380 -6.92 -13.76 -30.03
C ALA A 380 -7.45 -13.57 -28.60
N LEU A 381 -8.56 -12.86 -28.38
CA LEU A 381 -9.20 -12.73 -27.06
C LEU A 381 -9.64 -14.08 -26.46
N PHE A 382 -10.05 -15.02 -27.32
CA PHE A 382 -10.43 -16.37 -26.87
C PHE A 382 -9.22 -17.24 -26.52
N THR A 383 -8.03 -16.89 -27.01
CA THR A 383 -6.78 -17.52 -26.57
C THR A 383 -6.28 -16.86 -25.30
N LYS A 384 -6.22 -17.61 -24.19
CA LYS A 384 -5.77 -17.13 -22.85
C LYS A 384 -4.39 -16.43 -22.84
N ARG A 385 -3.61 -16.50 -23.92
CA ARG A 385 -2.24 -16.02 -24.05
C ARG A 385 -2.13 -14.56 -24.53
N TYR A 386 -3.07 -14.09 -25.35
CA TYR A 386 -3.06 -12.76 -25.95
C TYR A 386 -4.30 -11.99 -25.47
N GLY A 387 -4.20 -11.30 -24.32
CA GLY A 387 -5.34 -10.58 -23.72
C GLY A 387 -5.87 -9.41 -24.56
N VAL A 388 -6.48 -8.38 -23.95
CA VAL A 388 -7.15 -7.26 -24.66
C VAL A 388 -6.25 -6.35 -25.54
N ARG A 389 -4.92 -6.56 -25.52
CA ARG A 389 -3.94 -5.68 -26.18
C ARG A 389 -4.03 -5.66 -27.72
N PRO A 390 -4.13 -6.80 -28.44
CA PRO A 390 -4.22 -6.79 -29.90
C PRO A 390 -5.48 -6.09 -30.40
N LEU A 391 -6.60 -6.26 -29.69
CA LEU A 391 -7.85 -5.57 -30.02
C LEU A 391 -7.71 -4.04 -29.89
N LEU A 392 -7.06 -3.55 -28.82
CA LEU A 392 -6.81 -2.12 -28.66
C LEU A 392 -5.94 -1.56 -29.78
N VAL A 393 -4.86 -2.25 -30.16
CA VAL A 393 -3.98 -1.85 -31.27
C VAL A 393 -4.75 -1.81 -32.59
N ALA A 394 -5.59 -2.81 -32.85
CA ALA A 394 -6.44 -2.87 -34.05
C ALA A 394 -7.39 -1.66 -34.15
N LEU A 395 -8.03 -1.29 -33.04
CA LEU A 395 -8.95 -0.16 -32.97
C LEU A 395 -8.22 1.18 -33.14
N ILE A 396 -7.03 1.32 -32.56
CA ILE A 396 -6.21 2.54 -32.68
C ILE A 396 -5.73 2.73 -34.11
N LEU A 397 -5.16 1.69 -34.75
CA LEU A 397 -4.70 1.77 -36.14
C LEU A 397 -5.84 2.12 -37.10
N ARG A 398 -7.01 1.53 -36.88
CA ARG A 398 -8.22 1.89 -37.64
C ARG A 398 -8.64 3.35 -37.40
N SER A 399 -8.58 3.83 -36.16
CA SER A 399 -8.92 5.22 -35.82
C SER A 399 -7.98 6.19 -36.53
N ILE A 400 -6.66 5.94 -36.52
CA ILE A 400 -5.66 6.77 -37.20
C ILE A 400 -5.96 6.88 -38.70
N TYR A 401 -6.34 5.76 -39.34
CA TYR A 401 -6.64 5.73 -40.77
C TYR A 401 -7.89 6.54 -41.16
N TYR A 402 -8.97 6.49 -40.37
CA TYR A 402 -10.23 7.14 -40.71
C TYR A 402 -10.37 8.59 -40.19
N LEU A 403 -9.83 8.88 -39.01
CA LEU A 403 -10.06 10.15 -38.29
C LEU A 403 -8.83 11.07 -38.33
N GLY A 404 -7.67 10.56 -38.75
CA GLY A 404 -6.39 11.28 -38.69
C GLY A 404 -5.77 11.29 -37.29
N ILE A 405 -4.47 11.60 -37.23
CA ILE A 405 -3.65 11.44 -36.02
C ILE A 405 -4.10 12.39 -34.90
N GLY A 406 -4.34 13.67 -35.20
CA GLY A 406 -4.73 14.67 -34.20
C GLY A 406 -6.07 14.38 -33.51
N LEU A 407 -7.10 14.01 -34.29
CA LEU A 407 -8.41 13.68 -33.70
C LEU A 407 -8.35 12.38 -32.89
N THR A 408 -7.61 11.37 -33.37
CA THR A 408 -7.39 10.13 -32.62
C THR A 408 -6.68 10.39 -31.29
N LEU A 409 -5.64 11.24 -31.26
CA LEU A 409 -4.93 11.61 -30.03
C LEU A 409 -5.86 12.33 -29.04
N ASN A 410 -6.70 13.25 -29.50
CA ASN A 410 -7.67 13.93 -28.65
C ASN A 410 -8.70 12.96 -28.04
N ILE A 411 -9.21 12.00 -28.83
CA ILE A 411 -10.15 10.98 -28.34
C ILE A 411 -9.47 10.07 -27.30
N LEU A 412 -8.25 9.59 -27.58
CA LEU A 412 -7.50 8.74 -26.66
C LEU A 412 -7.15 9.48 -25.36
N GLY A 413 -6.77 10.76 -25.46
CA GLY A 413 -6.50 11.63 -24.31
C GLY A 413 -7.73 11.83 -23.43
N ALA A 414 -8.88 12.15 -24.04
CA ALA A 414 -10.16 12.29 -23.33
C ALA A 414 -10.61 10.96 -22.68
N LEU A 415 -10.41 9.83 -23.36
CA LEU A 415 -10.70 8.50 -22.83
C LEU A 415 -9.79 8.17 -21.63
N ASN A 416 -8.49 8.50 -21.71
CA ASN A 416 -7.56 8.30 -20.60
C ASN A 416 -7.96 9.16 -19.39
N LEU A 417 -8.27 10.44 -19.59
CA LEU A 417 -8.73 11.34 -18.54
C LEU A 417 -10.00 10.79 -17.85
N THR A 418 -11.00 10.40 -18.63
CA THR A 418 -12.26 9.83 -18.11
C THR A 418 -11.99 8.56 -17.31
N ASN A 419 -11.15 7.66 -17.84
CA ASN A 419 -10.77 6.44 -17.16
C ASN A 419 -10.01 6.71 -15.86
N LYS A 420 -9.13 7.73 -15.83
CA LYS A 420 -8.39 8.11 -14.62
C LYS A 420 -9.31 8.69 -13.56
N ILE A 421 -10.32 9.47 -13.94
CA ILE A 421 -11.35 9.95 -13.00
C ILE A 421 -12.09 8.77 -12.35
N VAL A 422 -12.51 7.78 -13.16
CA VAL A 422 -13.13 6.54 -12.64
C VAL A 422 -12.18 5.79 -11.70
N PHE A 423 -10.89 5.70 -12.05
CA PHE A 423 -9.88 5.09 -11.18
C PHE A 423 -9.74 5.83 -9.84
N VAL A 424 -9.66 7.16 -9.83
CA VAL A 424 -9.53 7.93 -8.58
C VAL A 424 -10.77 7.75 -7.70
N VAL A 425 -11.97 7.81 -8.28
CA VAL A 425 -13.21 7.52 -7.54
C VAL A 425 -13.19 6.11 -6.96
N SER A 426 -12.70 5.13 -7.72
CA SER A 426 -12.55 3.73 -7.27
C SER A 426 -11.49 3.59 -6.17
N PHE A 427 -10.36 4.30 -6.25
CA PHE A 427 -9.29 4.29 -5.25
C PHE A 427 -9.76 4.84 -3.91
N VAL A 428 -10.37 6.03 -3.95
CA VAL A 428 -10.93 6.67 -2.75
C VAL A 428 -12.07 5.82 -2.17
N GLY A 429 -12.88 5.21 -3.05
CA GLY A 429 -13.91 4.24 -2.69
C GLY A 429 -13.36 2.97 -2.04
N ASN A 430 -12.19 2.47 -2.42
CA ASN A 430 -11.66 1.22 -1.87
C ASN A 430 -10.98 1.42 -0.51
N ARG A 431 -10.20 2.51 -0.37
CA ARG A 431 -9.44 2.82 0.85
C ARG A 431 -10.28 3.50 1.94
N GLY A 432 -11.45 4.05 1.60
CA GLY A 432 -12.31 4.73 2.57
C GLY A 432 -11.73 6.03 3.13
N THR A 433 -10.83 6.69 2.39
CA THR A 433 -10.15 7.92 2.83
C THR A 433 -11.10 9.09 3.12
N PHE A 434 -12.36 9.02 2.67
CA PHE A 434 -13.43 9.97 3.02
C PHE A 434 -13.73 10.05 4.53
N ILE A 435 -13.60 8.96 5.29
CA ILE A 435 -13.97 8.92 6.72
C ILE A 435 -13.03 9.78 7.57
N ARG A 436 -11.76 9.91 7.18
CA ARG A 436 -10.75 10.69 7.91
C ARG A 436 -10.89 12.21 7.66
N GLY A 437 -11.80 12.63 6.79
CA GLY A 437 -12.01 14.01 6.38
C GLY A 437 -11.05 14.49 5.29
N TYR A 438 -11.42 15.60 4.63
CA TYR A 438 -10.71 16.13 3.46
C TYR A 438 -9.26 16.57 3.76
N LYS A 439 -8.99 17.06 4.97
CA LYS A 439 -7.62 17.46 5.38
C LYS A 439 -6.66 16.28 5.38
N ALA A 440 -7.07 15.14 5.90
CA ALA A 440 -6.25 13.93 5.90
C ALA A 440 -6.02 13.38 4.48
N MET A 441 -7.02 13.54 3.59
CA MET A 441 -6.92 13.13 2.19
C MET A 441 -5.87 13.95 1.41
N ILE A 442 -5.80 15.27 1.61
CA ILE A 442 -4.77 16.09 0.94
C ILE A 442 -3.36 15.78 1.44
N MET A 443 -3.22 15.39 2.71
CA MET A 443 -1.92 15.02 3.27
C MET A 443 -1.41 13.67 2.77
N ASP A 444 -2.26 12.87 2.12
CA ASP A 444 -1.89 11.58 1.54
C ASP A 444 -1.15 11.77 0.21
N VAL A 445 0.12 11.35 0.18
CA VAL A 445 1.00 11.47 -0.99
C VAL A 445 0.50 10.61 -2.16
N GLU A 446 -0.09 9.44 -1.88
CA GLU A 446 -0.65 8.57 -2.93
C GLU A 446 -1.81 9.27 -3.67
N PHE A 447 -2.69 9.96 -2.91
CA PHE A 447 -3.78 10.72 -3.50
C PHE A 447 -3.28 11.91 -4.33
N LEU A 448 -2.32 12.68 -3.79
CA LEU A 448 -1.72 13.81 -4.52
C LEU A 448 -1.05 13.38 -5.83
N TYR A 449 -0.40 12.22 -5.85
CA TYR A 449 0.17 11.66 -7.08
C TYR A 449 -0.91 11.42 -8.15
N HIS A 450 -2.06 10.86 -7.78
CA HIS A 450 -3.16 10.65 -8.72
C HIS A 450 -3.82 11.95 -9.18
N VAL A 451 -3.92 12.96 -8.32
CA VAL A 451 -4.37 14.31 -8.71
C VAL A 451 -3.39 14.95 -9.69
N GLY A 452 -2.08 14.85 -9.42
CA GLY A 452 -1.03 15.31 -10.33
C GLY A 452 -1.12 14.66 -11.71
N TYR A 453 -1.41 13.36 -11.78
CA TYR A 453 -1.63 12.64 -13.04
C TYR A 453 -2.85 13.20 -13.82
N ILE A 454 -3.95 13.52 -13.14
CA ILE A 454 -5.11 14.13 -13.79
C ILE A 454 -4.74 15.51 -14.34
N LEU A 455 -4.02 16.33 -13.57
CA LEU A 455 -3.58 17.65 -14.01
C LEU A 455 -2.69 17.58 -15.25
N THR A 456 -1.71 16.68 -15.28
CA THR A 456 -0.84 16.49 -16.46
C THR A 456 -1.60 15.93 -17.66
N SER A 457 -2.60 15.07 -17.45
CA SER A 457 -3.48 14.61 -18.53
C SER A 457 -4.37 15.72 -19.09
N VAL A 458 -4.83 16.67 -18.25
CA VAL A 458 -5.59 17.85 -18.70
C VAL A 458 -4.67 18.80 -19.48
N LEU A 459 -3.45 19.05 -19.00
CA LEU A 459 -2.45 19.85 -19.73
C LEU A 459 -2.07 19.21 -21.08
N GLY A 460 -1.98 17.89 -21.14
CA GLY A 460 -1.75 17.13 -22.38
C GLY A 460 -2.87 17.28 -23.41
N LEU A 461 -4.11 17.47 -22.98
CA LEU A 461 -5.26 17.61 -23.86
C LEU A 461 -5.49 19.06 -24.34
N PHE A 462 -5.23 20.06 -23.49
CA PHE A 462 -5.56 21.46 -23.78
C PHE A 462 -4.36 22.36 -24.11
N VAL A 463 -3.15 22.01 -23.68
CA VAL A 463 -1.95 22.86 -23.87
C VAL A 463 -1.03 22.29 -24.94
N HIS A 464 -0.48 21.09 -24.72
CA HIS A 464 0.43 20.46 -25.67
C HIS A 464 0.56 18.94 -25.44
N GLU A 465 0.63 18.16 -26.51
CA GLU A 465 0.63 16.70 -26.44
C GLU A 465 1.87 16.10 -25.74
N LEU A 466 3.01 16.80 -25.76
CA LEU A 466 4.25 16.33 -25.10
C LEU A 466 4.10 16.16 -23.58
N PHE A 467 3.10 16.77 -22.93
CA PHE A 467 2.83 16.53 -21.50
C PHE A 467 2.44 15.07 -21.22
N TYR A 468 1.97 14.31 -22.22
CA TYR A 468 1.71 12.88 -22.08
C TYR A 468 2.96 12.06 -21.73
N SER A 469 4.17 12.58 -22.00
CA SER A 469 5.44 11.93 -21.63
C SER A 469 5.59 11.75 -20.11
N ILE A 470 5.07 12.69 -19.32
CA ILE A 470 5.11 12.64 -17.85
C ILE A 470 4.25 11.47 -17.33
N LEU A 471 3.18 11.10 -18.04
CA LEU A 471 2.31 10.00 -17.64
C LEU A 471 3.02 8.63 -17.66
N LEU A 472 4.14 8.50 -18.39
CA LEU A 472 4.91 7.25 -18.45
C LEU A 472 5.60 6.93 -17.12
N PHE A 473 5.83 7.93 -16.25
CA PHE A 473 6.38 7.70 -14.91
C PHE A 473 5.47 6.86 -14.01
N ASP A 474 4.20 6.64 -14.39
CA ASP A 474 3.30 5.70 -13.73
C ASP A 474 3.79 4.25 -13.74
N LEU A 475 4.75 3.92 -14.61
CA LEU A 475 5.48 2.65 -14.55
C LEU A 475 6.16 2.44 -13.19
N ILE A 476 6.68 3.51 -12.56
CA ILE A 476 7.37 3.45 -11.27
C ILE A 476 6.43 3.02 -10.15
N TYR A 477 5.22 3.56 -10.13
CA TYR A 477 4.23 3.24 -9.10
C TYR A 477 3.66 1.82 -9.27
N ARG A 478 3.57 1.35 -10.51
CA ARG A 478 2.95 0.08 -10.86
C ARG A 478 3.87 -1.13 -10.67
N GLU A 479 5.18 -0.94 -10.81
CA GLU A 479 6.17 -2.01 -10.76
C GLU A 479 7.03 -1.91 -9.48
N GLU A 480 6.77 -2.78 -8.50
CA GLU A 480 7.46 -2.77 -7.20
C GLU A 480 8.98 -2.95 -7.35
N THR A 481 9.42 -3.72 -8.35
CA THR A 481 10.85 -3.96 -8.61
C THR A 481 11.59 -2.68 -8.98
N LEU A 482 11.00 -1.85 -9.85
CA LEU A 482 11.56 -0.56 -10.25
C LEU A 482 11.53 0.44 -9.09
N PHE A 483 10.46 0.44 -8.30
CA PHE A 483 10.37 1.27 -7.10
C PHE A 483 11.51 0.94 -6.11
N ASN A 484 11.83 -0.35 -5.93
CA ASN A 484 12.95 -0.77 -5.09
C ASN A 484 14.31 -0.30 -5.62
N VAL A 485 14.51 -0.27 -6.94
CA VAL A 485 15.72 0.31 -7.55
C VAL A 485 15.82 1.80 -7.23
N ILE A 486 14.74 2.57 -7.33
CA ILE A 486 14.72 3.99 -6.95
C ILE A 486 14.94 4.17 -5.44
N LYS A 487 14.39 3.28 -4.62
CA LYS A 487 14.57 3.28 -3.15
C LYS A 487 16.04 3.13 -2.75
N SER A 488 16.82 2.36 -3.52
CA SER A 488 18.25 2.19 -3.26
C SER A 488 19.05 3.51 -3.33
N VAL A 489 18.66 4.42 -4.24
CA VAL A 489 19.29 5.75 -4.40
C VAL A 489 18.69 6.75 -3.39
N THR A 490 17.36 6.79 -3.26
CA THR A 490 16.67 7.78 -2.43
C THR A 490 16.91 7.57 -0.93
N ARG A 491 17.06 6.32 -0.47
CA ARG A 491 17.36 6.00 0.94
C ARG A 491 18.68 6.64 1.41
N ASN A 492 19.68 6.69 0.53
CA ASN A 492 20.98 7.30 0.78
C ASN A 492 21.15 8.65 0.05
N GLY A 493 20.05 9.29 -0.38
CA GLY A 493 20.11 10.48 -1.23
C GLY A 493 20.90 11.64 -0.61
N ARG A 494 20.86 11.79 0.72
CA ARG A 494 21.63 12.80 1.44
C ARG A 494 23.13 12.65 1.25
N SER A 495 23.67 11.43 1.30
CA SER A 495 25.12 11.23 1.13
C SER A 495 25.53 11.45 -0.33
N ILE A 496 24.71 11.03 -1.29
CA ILE A 496 24.96 11.27 -2.72
C ILE A 496 25.00 12.77 -3.02
N LEU A 497 24.04 13.55 -2.48
CA LEU A 497 24.02 15.01 -2.65
C LEU A 497 25.24 15.69 -2.01
N LEU A 498 25.68 15.24 -0.84
CA LEU A 498 26.89 15.76 -0.19
C LEU A 498 28.15 15.47 -1.01
N THR A 499 28.25 14.28 -1.60
CA THR A 499 29.36 13.93 -2.50
C THR A 499 29.34 14.77 -3.78
N ALA A 500 28.17 15.03 -4.36
CA ALA A 500 28.03 15.90 -5.53
C ALA A 500 28.42 17.36 -5.20
N LEU A 501 28.05 17.85 -4.01
CA LEU A 501 28.48 19.17 -3.53
C LEU A 501 30.00 19.22 -3.34
N LEU A 502 30.61 18.18 -2.79
CA LEU A 502 32.06 18.08 -2.66
C LEU A 502 32.75 18.11 -4.04
N ALA A 503 32.22 17.39 -5.03
CA ALA A 503 32.72 17.42 -6.40
C ALA A 503 32.61 18.82 -7.03
N LEU A 504 31.49 19.53 -6.81
CA LEU A 504 31.30 20.91 -7.26
C LEU A 504 32.34 21.86 -6.63
N ILE A 505 32.61 21.71 -5.32
CA ILE A 505 33.64 22.49 -4.62
C ILE A 505 35.03 22.22 -5.21
N LEU A 506 35.36 20.96 -5.51
CA LEU A 506 36.63 20.60 -6.14
C LEU A 506 36.76 21.22 -7.54
N VAL A 507 35.72 21.11 -8.38
CA VAL A 507 35.67 21.74 -9.69
C VAL A 507 35.88 23.25 -9.57
N TYR A 508 35.20 23.91 -8.63
CA TYR A 508 35.35 25.34 -8.37
C TYR A 508 36.80 25.73 -8.03
N LEU A 509 37.48 24.98 -7.15
CA LEU A 509 38.88 25.23 -6.80
C LEU A 509 39.81 25.07 -8.01
N PHE A 510 39.63 24.00 -8.80
CA PHE A 510 40.43 23.79 -10.01
C PHE A 510 40.17 24.85 -11.07
N SER A 511 38.95 25.36 -11.20
CA SER A 511 38.63 26.46 -12.10
C SER A 511 39.28 27.78 -11.68
N ILE A 512 39.47 28.05 -10.37
CA ILE A 512 40.25 29.21 -9.91
C ILE A 512 41.71 29.07 -10.35
N VAL A 513 42.32 27.90 -10.16
CA VAL A 513 43.70 27.63 -10.58
C VAL A 513 43.82 27.75 -12.10
N GLY A 514 42.87 27.18 -12.85
CA GLY A 514 42.81 27.28 -14.30
C GLY A 514 42.70 28.72 -14.79
N PHE A 515 41.84 29.52 -14.16
CA PHE A 515 41.64 30.92 -14.50
C PHE A 515 42.86 31.82 -14.20
N LEU A 516 43.58 31.54 -13.11
CA LEU A 516 44.73 32.36 -12.71
C LEU A 516 46.02 31.99 -13.47
N PHE A 517 46.23 30.71 -13.78
CA PHE A 517 47.52 30.22 -14.29
C PHE A 517 47.48 29.63 -15.70
N LEU A 518 46.35 29.10 -16.15
CA LEU A 518 46.22 28.33 -17.41
C LEU A 518 45.21 28.97 -18.36
N LYS A 519 44.87 30.25 -18.15
CA LYS A 519 43.81 30.96 -18.86
C LYS A 519 43.95 30.86 -20.38
N ASP A 520 45.16 31.04 -20.89
CA ASP A 520 45.45 31.05 -22.33
C ASP A 520 45.49 29.64 -22.96
N ASP A 521 45.52 28.59 -22.14
CA ASP A 521 45.54 27.18 -22.60
C ASP A 521 44.12 26.60 -22.81
N PHE A 522 43.09 27.30 -22.33
CA PHE A 522 41.68 26.93 -22.52
C PHE A 522 41.14 27.44 -23.85
N ILE A 523 41.43 26.71 -24.92
CA ILE A 523 40.96 27.00 -26.28
C ILE A 523 40.09 25.83 -26.74
N LEU A 524 38.85 26.11 -27.11
CA LEU A 524 37.87 25.11 -27.56
C LEU A 524 37.62 25.28 -29.06
N GLU A 525 37.57 24.18 -29.80
CA GLU A 525 37.05 24.17 -31.18
C GLU A 525 35.54 24.35 -31.13
N VAL A 526 35.02 25.38 -31.80
CA VAL A 526 33.59 25.72 -31.83
C VAL A 526 33.14 25.92 -33.27
N ASP A 527 32.09 25.21 -33.67
CA ASP A 527 31.39 25.45 -34.93
C ASP A 527 30.43 26.63 -34.76
N ARG A 528 30.74 27.78 -35.38
CA ARG A 528 29.87 28.95 -35.32
C ARG A 528 28.63 28.75 -36.18
N LEU A 529 27.46 28.93 -35.57
CA LEU A 529 26.19 29.00 -36.30
C LEU A 529 26.18 30.27 -37.17
N PRO A 530 25.64 30.23 -38.40
CA PRO A 530 25.58 31.40 -39.26
C PRO A 530 24.74 32.51 -38.61
N ASP A 531 25.31 33.70 -38.47
CA ASP A 531 24.68 34.85 -37.83
C ASP A 531 23.44 35.31 -38.63
N SER A 532 22.25 35.14 -38.06
CA SER A 532 20.99 35.71 -38.56
C SER A 532 20.83 37.18 -38.13
N LYS A 533 21.87 37.99 -38.35
CA LYS A 533 21.84 39.45 -38.15
C LYS A 533 22.32 40.20 -39.38
N ALA A 534 21.60 40.01 -40.49
CA ALA A 534 21.63 40.91 -41.63
C ALA A 534 20.27 40.83 -42.35
N LYS A 535 19.21 41.34 -41.72
CA LYS A 535 17.91 41.64 -42.37
C LYS A 535 17.05 42.51 -41.44
N ASP A 536 17.47 43.76 -41.27
CA ASP A 536 16.52 44.85 -41.06
C ASP A 536 16.41 45.58 -42.40
N ASP A 537 15.52 45.10 -43.26
CA ASP A 537 14.97 45.88 -44.36
C ASP A 537 13.44 45.74 -44.31
N PRO A 538 12.68 46.80 -44.00
CA PRO A 538 11.28 46.70 -43.67
C PRO A 538 10.43 46.84 -44.95
N LEU A 539 10.24 45.76 -45.71
CA LEU A 539 9.07 45.57 -46.57
C LEU A 539 9.09 44.18 -47.24
N GLY A 540 7.97 43.45 -47.20
CA GLY A 540 7.69 42.40 -48.18
C GLY A 540 7.57 40.97 -47.64
N MET A 541 6.52 40.74 -46.85
CA MET A 541 5.92 39.41 -46.72
C MET A 541 5.07 39.13 -47.96
N GLN A 542 5.60 38.41 -48.97
CA GLN A 542 4.79 37.54 -49.84
C GLN A 542 5.63 36.65 -50.76
N ARG A 543 5.22 35.36 -50.79
CA ARG A 543 5.45 34.33 -51.83
C ARG A 543 6.87 33.81 -52.03
N ASN A 544 7.01 32.48 -51.95
CA ASN A 544 7.80 31.63 -52.87
C ASN A 544 7.56 30.13 -52.55
N VAL A 545 6.38 29.63 -52.89
CA VAL A 545 6.16 28.19 -53.16
C VAL A 545 5.23 28.10 -54.36
N GLU A 546 5.77 28.39 -55.55
CA GLU A 546 5.22 28.05 -56.87
C GLU A 546 6.14 28.62 -57.95
N THR A 547 7.28 27.97 -58.21
CA THR A 547 7.96 27.99 -59.53
C THR A 547 9.12 26.99 -59.55
N PHE A 548 8.78 25.70 -59.46
CA PHE A 548 9.62 24.64 -60.02
C PHE A 548 8.83 24.00 -61.17
N MET A 549 8.66 24.75 -62.26
CA MET A 549 8.27 24.23 -63.57
C MET A 549 8.59 25.25 -64.66
N GLU A 550 9.51 24.84 -65.54
CA GLU A 550 9.75 25.22 -66.94
C GLU A 550 9.39 26.64 -67.44
N SER A 551 10.43 27.36 -67.91
CA SER A 551 10.43 27.85 -69.30
C SER A 551 11.84 28.29 -69.72
N CYS A 552 12.50 27.47 -70.54
CA CYS A 552 13.47 27.98 -71.52
C CYS A 552 12.68 28.27 -72.80
N SER A 553 12.75 29.49 -73.32
CA SER A 553 12.26 29.77 -74.67
C SER A 553 13.27 30.54 -75.50
N SER A 554 13.54 29.93 -76.66
CA SER A 554 14.03 30.43 -77.93
C SER A 554 14.48 31.88 -78.00
N ASP A 555 15.76 32.12 -77.69
CA ASP A 555 16.67 32.74 -78.65
C ASP A 555 18.11 32.37 -78.28
N LYS A 556 18.89 32.02 -79.31
CA LYS A 556 20.29 31.57 -79.18
C LYS A 556 21.14 32.68 -78.54
N ILE A 557 21.90 32.35 -77.50
CA ILE A 557 23.37 32.53 -77.35
C ILE A 557 23.76 32.47 -75.85
N SER A 558 24.53 31.42 -75.49
CA SER A 558 25.47 31.28 -74.36
C SER A 558 24.99 31.53 -72.91
N CYS A 559 24.72 30.46 -72.18
CA CYS A 559 24.82 30.45 -70.71
C CYS A 559 26.25 30.08 -70.30
N SER A 560 27.02 31.02 -69.75
CA SER A 560 28.26 30.72 -69.03
C SER A 560 28.41 31.65 -67.84
N ALA A 561 27.97 31.18 -66.67
CA ALA A 561 28.36 31.75 -65.39
C ALA A 561 29.57 30.95 -64.87
N ALA A 562 30.75 31.54 -64.97
CA ALA A 562 31.93 31.08 -64.25
C ALA A 562 31.72 31.32 -62.74
N PRO A 563 32.14 30.41 -61.85
CA PRO A 563 32.13 30.69 -60.42
C PRO A 563 33.30 31.64 -60.11
N THR A 564 33.01 32.90 -59.85
CA THR A 564 33.91 33.77 -59.08
C THR A 564 34.00 33.17 -57.67
N ALA A 565 35.17 32.61 -57.34
CA ALA A 565 35.51 32.22 -55.99
C ALA A 565 35.39 33.46 -55.08
N LEU A 566 34.40 33.44 -54.20
CA LEU A 566 34.43 34.26 -53.01
C LEU A 566 35.44 33.60 -52.07
N GLU A 567 36.52 34.33 -51.76
CA GLU A 567 37.40 34.00 -50.64
C GLU A 567 36.55 33.97 -49.36
N GLU A 568 36.20 32.78 -48.89
CA GLU A 568 35.80 32.59 -47.51
C GLU A 568 37.05 32.83 -46.66
N THR A 569 37.13 33.99 -46.01
CA THR A 569 38.03 34.16 -44.87
C THR A 569 37.71 33.08 -43.85
N GLU A 570 38.63 32.13 -43.65
CA GLU A 570 38.60 31.15 -42.58
C GLU A 570 38.35 31.88 -41.25
N ALA A 571 37.10 31.89 -40.79
CA ALA A 571 36.75 32.46 -39.51
C ALA A 571 37.34 31.55 -38.43
N ASP A 572 38.10 32.12 -37.48
CA ASP A 572 38.76 31.42 -36.38
C ASP A 572 37.82 30.38 -35.72
N GLN A 573 38.09 29.09 -35.97
CA GLN A 573 37.33 27.94 -35.46
C GLN A 573 37.54 27.69 -33.95
N TRP A 574 38.36 28.51 -33.31
CA TRP A 574 38.85 28.34 -31.94
C TRP A 574 38.41 29.50 -31.06
N GLU A 575 37.74 29.21 -29.95
CA GLU A 575 37.27 30.22 -29.00
C GLU A 575 37.87 30.01 -27.61
N ARG A 576 38.15 31.11 -26.89
CA ARG A 576 38.70 31.07 -25.54
C ARG A 576 37.59 30.76 -24.53
N ALA A 577 37.68 29.62 -23.86
CA ALA A 577 36.60 29.10 -23.02
C ALA A 577 36.71 29.46 -21.52
N CYS A 578 37.72 30.23 -21.10
CA CYS A 578 37.99 30.58 -19.69
C CYS A 578 38.27 32.09 -19.51
N ASP A 579 37.56 32.97 -20.24
CA ASP A 579 37.73 34.43 -20.08
C ASP A 579 37.10 35.01 -18.81
N THR A 580 36.09 34.34 -18.27
CA THR A 580 35.50 34.63 -16.96
C THR A 580 35.56 33.40 -16.06
N LEU A 581 35.61 33.60 -14.73
CA LEU A 581 35.64 32.49 -13.77
C LEU A 581 34.40 31.59 -13.90
N LEU A 582 33.22 32.17 -14.15
CA LEU A 582 31.99 31.40 -14.36
C LEU A 582 32.09 30.51 -15.61
N MET A 583 32.56 31.07 -16.73
CA MET A 583 32.77 30.29 -17.95
C MET A 583 33.78 29.16 -17.71
N CYS A 584 34.87 29.44 -16.97
CA CYS A 584 35.86 28.44 -16.62
C CYS A 584 35.29 27.29 -15.76
N ILE A 585 34.39 27.60 -14.81
CA ILE A 585 33.68 26.58 -14.02
C ILE A 585 32.79 25.72 -14.91
N VAL A 586 32.00 26.35 -15.78
CA VAL A 586 31.12 25.64 -16.71
C VAL A 586 31.91 24.76 -17.68
N THR A 587 33.04 25.25 -18.20
CA THR A 587 33.92 24.50 -19.12
C THR A 587 34.58 23.30 -18.42
N VAL A 588 35.13 23.48 -17.21
CA VAL A 588 35.73 22.39 -16.42
C VAL A 588 34.66 21.36 -16.01
N LEU A 589 33.46 21.80 -15.65
CA LEU A 589 32.36 20.91 -15.28
C LEU A 589 31.86 20.09 -16.48
N ASN A 590 31.54 20.75 -17.59
CA ASN A 590 30.91 20.12 -18.75
C ASN A 590 31.89 19.30 -19.57
N HIS A 591 33.12 19.76 -19.77
CA HIS A 591 34.09 19.05 -20.59
C HIS A 591 35.10 18.25 -19.76
N GLY A 592 35.47 18.72 -18.56
CA GLY A 592 36.39 17.99 -17.70
C GLY A 592 35.77 16.79 -16.98
N LEU A 593 34.59 16.96 -16.38
CA LEU A 593 33.94 15.88 -15.59
C LEU A 593 33.09 14.94 -16.47
N ARG A 594 32.35 15.46 -17.46
CA ARG A 594 31.42 14.65 -18.27
C ARG A 594 32.12 13.76 -19.32
N ASN A 595 33.22 14.23 -19.91
CA ASN A 595 33.89 13.52 -21.00
C ASN A 595 34.81 12.38 -20.52
N GLY A 596 34.97 12.20 -19.21
CA GLY A 596 35.60 11.00 -18.63
C GLY A 596 37.14 10.90 -18.75
N GLY A 597 37.81 11.87 -19.37
CA GLY A 597 39.28 11.94 -19.51
C GLY A 597 39.97 13.04 -18.68
N GLY A 598 39.19 13.83 -17.94
CA GLY A 598 39.67 14.99 -17.19
C GLY A 598 39.76 16.26 -18.04
N VAL A 599 39.98 17.41 -17.39
CA VAL A 599 39.99 18.72 -18.09
C VAL A 599 41.20 18.90 -19.03
N GLY A 600 42.25 18.10 -18.84
CA GLY A 600 43.49 18.17 -19.63
C GLY A 600 43.31 17.84 -21.11
N ASP A 601 42.23 17.15 -21.49
CA ASP A 601 41.94 16.82 -22.89
C ASP A 601 41.44 18.02 -23.71
N ILE A 602 40.89 19.03 -23.04
CA ILE A 602 40.46 20.30 -23.66
C ILE A 602 41.60 21.32 -23.69
N LEU A 603 42.56 21.18 -22.78
CA LEU A 603 43.71 22.06 -22.76
C LEU A 603 44.60 21.77 -23.97
N ARG A 604 45.17 22.85 -24.53
CA ARG A 604 46.16 22.73 -25.59
C ARG A 604 47.32 21.84 -25.13
N LYS A 605 47.64 20.79 -25.90
CA LYS A 605 48.78 19.92 -25.62
C LYS A 605 50.09 20.74 -25.73
N PRO A 606 50.87 20.88 -24.65
CA PRO A 606 52.14 21.61 -24.71
C PRO A 606 53.18 20.84 -25.53
N SER A 607 54.04 21.55 -26.27
CA SER A 607 55.25 20.98 -26.89
C SER A 607 56.40 20.96 -25.86
N LYS A 608 57.27 19.95 -25.90
CA LYS A 608 58.41 19.80 -24.96
C LYS A 608 59.34 21.02 -24.96
N ASP A 609 59.49 21.72 -26.09
CA ASP A 609 60.32 22.92 -26.20
C ASP A 609 59.71 24.15 -25.53
N ASN A 610 58.37 24.22 -25.44
CA ASN A 610 57.67 25.31 -24.76
C ASN A 610 57.80 25.23 -23.23
N GLU A 611 57.89 24.03 -22.66
CA GLU A 611 58.16 23.87 -21.22
C GLU A 611 59.54 24.40 -20.84
N ILE A 612 60.57 24.08 -21.63
CA ILE A 612 61.94 24.57 -21.42
C ILE A 612 61.97 26.10 -21.58
N ARG A 613 61.32 26.66 -22.61
CA ARG A 613 61.28 28.11 -22.83
C ARG A 613 60.57 28.87 -21.69
N ASN A 614 59.44 28.36 -21.20
CA ASN A 614 58.68 28.99 -20.13
C ASN A 614 59.40 28.89 -18.77
N LEU A 615 60.06 27.75 -18.49
CA LEU A 615 60.95 27.62 -17.35
C LEU A 615 62.16 28.57 -17.46
N GLN A 616 62.70 28.75 -18.66
CA GLN A 616 63.82 29.65 -18.89
C GLN A 616 63.42 31.13 -18.79
N ASP A 617 62.20 31.51 -19.18
CA ASP A 617 61.65 32.85 -18.96
C ASP A 617 61.36 33.12 -17.48
N LYS A 618 60.81 32.14 -16.75
CA LYS A 618 60.65 32.22 -15.28
C LYS A 618 62.00 32.30 -14.56
N LEU A 619 63.01 31.56 -15.02
CA LEU A 619 64.38 31.63 -14.51
C LEU A 619 65.04 32.98 -14.82
N ASN A 620 64.84 33.52 -16.02
CA ASN A 620 65.38 34.82 -16.42
C ASN A 620 64.74 35.98 -15.64
N THR A 621 63.43 35.90 -15.35
CA THR A 621 62.74 36.91 -14.52
C THR A 621 63.18 36.83 -13.06
N THR A 622 63.34 35.62 -12.50
CA THR A 622 63.90 35.48 -11.14
C THR A 622 65.37 35.90 -11.08
N MET A 623 66.20 35.59 -12.07
CA MET A 623 67.58 36.09 -12.14
C MET A 623 67.65 37.61 -12.26
N LYS A 624 66.76 38.26 -13.03
CA LYS A 624 66.67 39.73 -13.10
C LYS A 624 66.26 40.35 -11.76
N LEU A 625 65.31 39.74 -11.05
CA LEU A 625 64.91 40.18 -9.72
C LEU A 625 66.05 40.04 -8.72
N VAL A 626 66.75 38.91 -8.72
CA VAL A 626 67.90 38.67 -7.84
C VAL A 626 69.05 39.64 -8.16
N SER A 627 69.36 39.88 -9.44
CA SER A 627 70.42 40.83 -9.81
C SER A 627 70.06 42.26 -9.40
N HIS A 628 68.81 42.66 -9.58
CA HIS A 628 68.32 43.97 -9.14
C HIS A 628 68.39 44.12 -7.62
N LEU A 629 67.94 43.10 -6.87
CA LEU A 629 68.00 43.10 -5.40
C LEU A 629 69.44 43.11 -4.88
N THR A 630 70.34 42.36 -5.53
CA THR A 630 71.77 42.31 -5.17
C THR A 630 72.44 43.66 -5.45
N SER A 631 72.08 44.32 -6.57
CA SER A 631 72.54 45.68 -6.87
C SER A 631 72.09 46.66 -5.79
N GLN A 632 70.81 46.64 -5.42
CA GLN A 632 70.28 47.50 -4.35
C GLN A 632 70.96 47.22 -3.00
N LEU A 633 71.25 45.96 -2.68
CA LEU A 633 71.94 45.60 -1.44
C LEU A 633 73.40 46.08 -1.43
N ASN A 634 74.11 46.00 -2.56
CA ASN A 634 75.47 46.49 -2.69
C ASN A 634 75.53 48.02 -2.59
N GLU A 635 74.59 48.71 -3.23
CA GLU A 635 74.47 50.16 -3.15
C GLU A 635 74.16 50.61 -1.71
N LEU A 636 73.26 49.89 -1.01
CA LEU A 636 72.98 50.12 0.41
C LEU A 636 74.22 49.87 1.29
N LYS A 637 75.01 48.83 0.99
CA LYS A 637 76.25 48.52 1.70
C LYS A 637 77.28 49.63 1.50
N GLU A 638 77.45 50.14 0.28
CA GLU A 638 78.34 51.26 0.00
C GLU A 638 77.89 52.51 0.77
N GLN A 639 76.61 52.87 0.71
CA GLN A 639 76.06 53.98 1.49
C GLN A 639 76.30 53.82 2.99
N MET A 640 76.09 52.62 3.55
CA MET A 640 76.35 52.33 4.97
C MET A 640 77.84 52.42 5.33
N THR A 641 78.74 51.97 4.46
CA THR A 641 80.19 52.10 4.68
C THR A 641 80.66 53.54 4.55
N GLU A 642 80.08 54.32 3.64
CA GLU A 642 80.39 55.73 3.47
C GLU A 642 79.85 56.55 4.65
N GLN A 643 78.65 56.22 5.15
CA GLN A 643 78.10 56.80 6.37
C GLN A 643 78.96 56.45 7.59
N ARG A 644 79.52 55.24 7.67
CA ARG A 644 80.47 54.85 8.72
C ARG A 644 81.80 55.63 8.62
N LYS A 645 82.33 55.84 7.40
CA LYS A 645 83.50 56.71 7.17
C LYS A 645 83.22 58.16 7.55
N ARG A 646 82.03 58.70 7.24
CA ARG A 646 81.59 60.04 7.69
C ARG A 646 81.52 60.14 9.22
N ARG A 647 80.97 59.12 9.90
CA ARG A 647 80.97 59.05 11.37
C ARG A 647 82.38 58.99 11.96
N GLN A 648 83.29 58.23 11.37
CA GLN A 648 84.69 58.18 11.81
C GLN A 648 85.42 59.51 11.59
N ARG A 649 85.12 60.24 10.51
CA ARG A 649 85.65 61.61 10.31
C ARG A 649 85.12 62.59 11.35
N MET A 650 83.84 62.52 11.73
CA MET A 650 83.30 63.35 12.81
C MET A 650 83.91 62.99 14.17
N GLY A 651 84.09 61.70 14.46
CA GLY A 651 84.79 61.26 15.68
C GLY A 651 86.25 61.71 15.75
N PHE A 652 86.94 61.87 14.62
CA PHE A 652 88.29 62.44 14.59
C PHE A 652 88.31 63.95 14.84
N VAL A 653 87.26 64.68 14.41
CA VAL A 653 87.10 66.11 14.71
C VAL A 653 86.80 66.32 16.20
N ASP A 654 86.01 65.44 16.82
CA ASP A 654 85.74 65.49 18.26
C ASP A 654 86.98 65.13 19.10
N VAL A 655 87.84 64.23 18.63
CA VAL A 655 89.12 63.89 19.29
C VAL A 655 90.18 65.00 19.11
N GLN A 656 90.22 65.68 17.96
CA GLN A 656 91.10 66.84 17.78
C GLN A 656 90.68 68.05 18.63
N ASN A 657 89.38 68.21 18.90
CA ASN A 657 88.90 69.26 19.82
C ASN A 657 89.12 68.92 21.31
N SER A 658 89.35 67.67 21.69
CA SER A 658 89.67 67.31 23.09
C SER A 658 91.16 67.34 23.42
N MET A 659 92.05 67.41 22.42
CA MET A 659 93.51 67.52 22.60
C MET A 659 94.03 68.97 22.61
N ASN A 660 93.15 69.98 22.51
CA ASN A 660 93.49 71.40 22.61
C ASN A 660 93.00 72.07 23.92
N HIS A 661 92.93 71.28 25.01
CA HIS A 661 92.87 71.80 26.38
C HIS A 661 94.03 71.28 27.22
#